data_AF-F4QB68-F1
#
_entry.id   AF-F4QB68-F1
#
_cell.length_a   1.000
_cell.length_b   1.000
_cell.length_c   1.000
_cell.angle_alpha   90.00
_cell.angle_beta   90.00
_cell.angle_gamma   90.00
#
_symmetry.space_group_name_H-M   'P 1'
#
loop_
_entity.id
_entity.type
_entity.pdbx_description
1 polymer ?
#
loop_
_entity_poly.entity_id
_entity_poly.type
_entity_poly.pdbx_seq_one_letter_code
_entity_poly.pdbx_strand_id
1 'polypeptide(L)'
;MNRVLTKFRYNVKWTVSSFTNASLLAVHEFIENVVYCLIIIIKQMLLNDSGVYKVLNNRYLLKTILQWVRSNHSRQQLESYRYHELNNLLWILVNGYEGLLKMIFDRGEFEQMLRVSQEAVRMFFTKLKDRQLLLSIYHRYTILFCWDDTIEYACKRGDLEIVDMLIKQTNPLVLPVSPRSLDTAIQSNSIELTKYIDKWFKINSSSSSSMTKTLVSINCQTSKKEIIEYLFQNNNNNNNNNNNNIKKKMKRMFSGRGGGDGDGGSDRSINMDPLLVHPILIDWVLKNYTNCKWTYTSSRVISRIIKEIDNTCSRSKDAFECKQYLSNSNIPFKDIFQSLQQIIACQLVNIGTTITTTIQEIEERMCTTVDKENDPIYYPMLIILALDNCRTILQLFLRYLIKTDHPFLYTLANENRDFVLCPISYAVPDDVTLTVDQANLIYCQIFSSQSAILIDSPEIFDILQDNIGLDQDQKDMWIVGQIFPIAVDHCYFGLVRHLAREMQTTRPYRWNFSIRKDKSIQECIDMSILLNEVGIYATFIQRSIITNTTHPTIHLTEYILKCLSHSSTSISYALPLLFYSQSSDYLIKSYLDQTKVLVDLDNIIMSQELADFLTRYRQDTLISILSGEIYSLHGHRISIGWKSIKLLLKSIYYMYLNQDRNNPTPIHEIVSLVSEFGHHSDFIQRIITLYTTIDRNQFTQMQRIACSNGNKNILVYLIEQTEFNVNTGFLQVTRTSKQQSNYQLHQSPNQLTADNETQSLNSFHFAVFRHHLNVIQYIYDSKYLIKHSTNIVTIKKHLLDSCMTETTKNYINNL
;
A
#
# COMPACT_ATOMS: atom_id res chain seq x y z
N MET A 1 -33.42 1.46 -29.87
CA MET A 1 -32.95 0.67 -28.71
C MET A 1 -32.95 -0.83 -29.01
N ASN A 2 -34.09 -1.46 -29.32
CA ASN A 2 -34.11 -2.88 -29.72
C ASN A 2 -33.20 -3.20 -30.93
N ARG A 3 -33.21 -2.39 -32.00
CA ARG A 3 -32.28 -2.56 -33.15
C ARG A 3 -30.78 -2.45 -32.79
N VAL A 4 -30.43 -1.70 -31.74
CA VAL A 4 -29.05 -1.57 -31.25
C VAL A 4 -28.66 -2.82 -30.44
N LEU A 5 -29.58 -3.31 -29.61
CA LEU A 5 -29.43 -4.56 -28.85
C LEU A 5 -29.39 -5.80 -29.77
N THR A 6 -30.09 -5.80 -30.91
CA THR A 6 -30.03 -6.89 -31.89
C THR A 6 -28.71 -6.91 -32.65
N LYS A 7 -28.14 -5.74 -32.99
CA LYS A 7 -26.79 -5.64 -33.57
C LYS A 7 -25.70 -6.07 -32.58
N PHE A 8 -25.88 -5.77 -31.28
CA PHE A 8 -24.99 -6.18 -30.20
C PHE A 8 -24.99 -7.72 -30.00
N ARG A 9 -26.16 -8.37 -30.07
CA ARG A 9 -26.27 -9.85 -30.00
C ARG A 9 -25.61 -10.57 -31.18
N TYR A 10 -25.57 -9.95 -32.36
CA TYR A 10 -24.97 -10.55 -33.55
C TYR A 10 -23.44 -10.42 -33.58
N ASN A 11 -22.89 -9.29 -33.14
CA ASN A 11 -21.42 -9.08 -33.15
C ASN A 11 -20.69 -9.84 -32.04
N VAL A 12 -21.31 -10.07 -30.88
CA VAL A 12 -20.71 -10.85 -29.77
C VAL A 12 -20.66 -12.35 -30.07
N LYS A 13 -21.51 -12.85 -30.98
CA LYS A 13 -21.56 -14.28 -31.33
C LYS A 13 -20.47 -14.72 -32.31
N TRP A 14 -19.85 -13.78 -33.04
CA TRP A 14 -18.79 -14.07 -34.02
C TRP A 14 -17.37 -13.97 -33.45
N THR A 15 -17.18 -13.34 -32.30
CA THR A 15 -15.85 -13.16 -31.68
C THR A 15 -15.44 -14.28 -30.73
N VAL A 16 -16.25 -15.33 -30.55
CA VAL A 16 -15.99 -16.41 -29.59
C VAL A 16 -15.33 -17.64 -30.21
N SER A 17 -15.22 -17.75 -31.55
CA SER A 17 -14.76 -18.98 -32.21
C SER A 17 -13.34 -18.98 -32.79
N SER A 18 -12.50 -17.97 -32.53
CA SER A 18 -11.08 -18.05 -32.94
C SER A 18 -10.19 -17.13 -32.11
N PHE A 19 -9.49 -17.69 -31.12
CA PHE A 19 -8.44 -17.00 -30.38
C PHE A 19 -7.20 -17.88 -30.23
N THR A 20 -6.24 -17.65 -31.13
CA THR A 20 -4.82 -17.77 -30.84
C THR A 20 -4.15 -16.47 -31.35
N ASN A 21 -3.45 -15.77 -30.44
CA ASN A 21 -2.50 -14.66 -30.69
C ASN A 21 -2.98 -13.22 -31.01
N ALA A 22 -4.08 -12.70 -30.43
CA ALA A 22 -4.44 -11.27 -30.56
C ALA A 22 -4.93 -10.59 -29.26
N SER A 23 -4.23 -10.76 -28.14
CA SER A 23 -4.70 -10.30 -26.81
C SER A 23 -4.57 -8.79 -26.58
N LEU A 24 -3.62 -8.08 -27.19
CA LEU A 24 -3.50 -6.62 -26.99
C LEU A 24 -4.45 -5.81 -27.88
N LEU A 25 -4.66 -6.24 -29.13
CA LEU A 25 -5.57 -5.55 -30.06
C LEU A 25 -7.03 -5.73 -29.64
N ALA A 26 -7.43 -6.93 -29.18
CA ALA A 26 -8.79 -7.18 -28.71
C ALA A 26 -9.12 -6.42 -27.40
N VAL A 27 -8.13 -6.21 -26.52
CA VAL A 27 -8.29 -5.39 -25.31
C VAL A 27 -8.37 -3.90 -25.68
N HIS A 28 -7.56 -3.44 -26.63
CA HIS A 28 -7.63 -2.05 -27.13
C HIS A 28 -8.96 -1.78 -27.84
N GLU A 29 -9.44 -2.71 -28.66
CA GLU A 29 -10.69 -2.62 -29.40
C GLU A 29 -11.92 -2.77 -28.46
N PHE A 30 -11.80 -3.51 -27.35
CA PHE A 30 -12.85 -3.59 -26.33
C PHE A 30 -12.89 -2.36 -25.41
N ILE A 31 -11.73 -1.84 -25.00
CA ILE A 31 -11.64 -0.56 -24.28
C ILE A 31 -12.14 0.57 -25.17
N GLU A 32 -11.78 0.57 -26.46
CA GLU A 32 -12.38 1.47 -27.44
C GLU A 32 -13.88 1.27 -27.51
N ASN A 33 -14.43 0.05 -27.51
CA ASN A 33 -15.88 -0.15 -27.52
C ASN A 33 -16.60 0.29 -26.23
N VAL A 34 -15.99 0.15 -25.05
CA VAL A 34 -16.56 0.64 -23.77
C VAL A 34 -16.45 2.16 -23.68
N VAL A 35 -15.31 2.72 -24.07
CA VAL A 35 -15.08 4.17 -24.18
C VAL A 35 -15.95 4.76 -25.28
N TYR A 36 -16.22 4.05 -26.39
CA TYR A 36 -17.11 4.45 -27.48
C TYR A 36 -18.57 4.31 -27.07
N CYS A 37 -18.93 3.33 -26.23
CA CYS A 37 -20.25 3.29 -25.59
C CYS A 37 -20.42 4.45 -24.60
N LEU A 38 -19.42 4.76 -23.78
CA LEU A 38 -19.42 5.92 -22.89
C LEU A 38 -19.42 7.24 -23.67
N ILE A 39 -18.68 7.34 -24.78
CA ILE A 39 -18.66 8.50 -25.68
C ILE A 39 -19.98 8.62 -26.42
N ILE A 40 -20.63 7.53 -26.87
CA ILE A 40 -21.98 7.56 -27.45
C ILE A 40 -23.00 7.97 -26.40
N ILE A 41 -22.88 7.46 -25.17
CA ILE A 41 -23.72 7.86 -24.04
C ILE A 41 -23.48 9.34 -23.75
N ILE A 42 -22.24 9.83 -23.73
CA ILE A 42 -21.88 11.25 -23.51
C ILE A 42 -22.28 12.15 -24.70
N LYS A 43 -22.13 11.69 -25.96
CA LYS A 43 -22.61 12.39 -27.17
C LYS A 43 -24.14 12.44 -27.18
N GLN A 44 -24.81 11.40 -26.70
CA GLN A 44 -26.26 11.42 -26.48
C GLN A 44 -26.64 12.26 -25.25
N MET A 45 -25.80 12.34 -24.21
CA MET A 45 -25.95 13.24 -23.06
C MET A 45 -25.86 14.70 -23.49
N LEU A 46 -25.04 15.02 -24.50
CA LEU A 46 -24.93 16.36 -25.08
C LEU A 46 -26.03 16.69 -26.11
N LEU A 47 -26.81 15.69 -26.57
CA LEU A 47 -27.81 15.85 -27.64
C LEU A 47 -29.26 15.59 -27.20
N ASN A 48 -29.53 15.05 -26.00
CA ASN A 48 -30.90 14.77 -25.54
C ASN A 48 -31.02 14.69 -23.99
N ASP A 49 -31.43 15.79 -23.37
CA ASP A 49 -31.52 15.95 -21.90
C ASP A 49 -32.52 15.03 -21.19
N SER A 50 -33.58 14.54 -21.86
CA SER A 50 -34.71 13.89 -21.15
C SER A 50 -34.55 12.38 -20.90
N GLY A 51 -33.75 11.68 -21.71
CA GLY A 51 -33.56 10.22 -21.59
C GLY A 51 -32.58 9.84 -20.48
N VAL A 52 -31.54 10.64 -20.32
CA VAL A 52 -30.49 10.45 -19.31
C VAL A 52 -31.05 10.65 -17.91
N TYR A 53 -31.85 11.70 -17.71
CA TYR A 53 -32.52 11.95 -16.43
C TYR A 53 -33.40 10.77 -16.03
N LYS A 54 -34.08 10.12 -16.99
CA LYS A 54 -34.89 8.92 -16.73
C LYS A 54 -34.05 7.69 -16.39
N VAL A 55 -32.89 7.49 -17.00
CA VAL A 55 -31.99 6.36 -16.66
C VAL A 55 -31.30 6.58 -15.32
N LEU A 56 -30.81 7.79 -15.04
CA LEU A 56 -30.16 8.14 -13.78
C LEU A 56 -31.16 8.20 -12.61
N ASN A 57 -32.40 8.65 -12.83
CA ASN A 57 -33.46 8.60 -11.82
C ASN A 57 -34.06 7.19 -11.66
N ASN A 58 -33.90 6.31 -12.65
CA ASN A 58 -34.28 4.92 -12.50
C ASN A 58 -33.20 4.19 -11.69
N ARG A 59 -33.36 4.24 -10.37
CA ARG A 59 -32.45 3.64 -9.38
C ARG A 59 -32.17 2.16 -9.64
N TYR A 60 -33.14 1.43 -10.20
CA TYR A 60 -32.95 0.03 -10.59
C TYR A 60 -31.98 -0.08 -11.77
N LEU A 61 -32.22 0.65 -12.85
CA LEU A 61 -31.35 0.62 -14.04
C LEU A 61 -29.92 1.06 -13.72
N LEU A 62 -29.75 2.14 -12.94
CA LEU A 62 -28.45 2.61 -12.51
C LEU A 62 -27.73 1.56 -11.64
N LYS A 63 -28.44 0.93 -10.70
CA LYS A 63 -27.89 -0.16 -9.87
C LYS A 63 -27.47 -1.35 -10.73
N THR A 64 -28.27 -1.75 -11.72
CA THR A 64 -27.93 -2.85 -12.63
C THR A 64 -26.71 -2.51 -13.49
N ILE A 65 -26.63 -1.30 -14.05
CA ILE A 65 -25.45 -0.84 -14.81
C ILE A 65 -24.20 -0.85 -13.93
N LEU A 66 -24.28 -0.32 -12.71
CA LEU A 66 -23.15 -0.32 -11.77
C LEU A 66 -22.76 -1.74 -11.35
N GLN A 67 -23.71 -2.66 -11.18
CA GLN A 67 -23.43 -4.07 -10.92
C GLN A 67 -22.73 -4.74 -12.11
N TRP A 68 -23.17 -4.47 -13.33
CA TRP A 68 -22.54 -5.02 -14.54
C TRP A 68 -21.13 -4.48 -14.75
N VAL A 69 -20.93 -3.18 -14.52
CA VAL A 69 -19.59 -2.58 -14.52
C VAL A 69 -18.73 -3.25 -13.46
N ARG A 70 -19.21 -3.43 -12.23
CA ARG A 70 -18.47 -4.13 -11.16
C ARG A 70 -18.15 -5.59 -11.51
N SER A 71 -19.10 -6.35 -12.04
CA SER A 71 -18.90 -7.76 -12.41
C SER A 71 -17.94 -7.92 -13.57
N ASN A 72 -17.95 -7.01 -14.55
CA ASN A 72 -16.97 -7.02 -15.63
C ASN A 72 -15.60 -6.57 -15.14
N HIS A 73 -15.57 -5.57 -14.27
CA HIS A 73 -14.35 -5.05 -13.67
C HIS A 73 -13.66 -6.08 -12.75
N SER A 74 -14.42 -6.88 -11.99
CA SER A 74 -13.88 -8.01 -11.23
C SER A 74 -13.36 -9.12 -12.14
N ARG A 75 -13.96 -9.32 -13.32
CA ARG A 75 -13.49 -10.28 -14.32
C ARG A 75 -12.23 -9.81 -15.04
N GLN A 76 -12.09 -8.50 -15.24
CA GLN A 76 -10.96 -7.89 -15.95
C GLN A 76 -9.82 -7.48 -15.03
N GLN A 77 -9.94 -7.68 -13.71
CA GLN A 77 -8.97 -7.22 -12.72
C GLN A 77 -8.62 -5.72 -12.87
N LEU A 78 -9.52 -4.92 -13.43
CA LEU A 78 -9.36 -3.47 -13.37
C LEU A 78 -9.36 -3.07 -11.89
N GLU A 79 -8.67 -1.99 -11.53
CA GLU A 79 -8.68 -1.47 -10.15
C GLU A 79 -9.82 -0.45 -9.99
N SER A 80 -10.70 -0.65 -9.01
CA SER A 80 -11.92 0.15 -8.90
C SER A 80 -11.59 1.33 -8.03
N TYR A 81 -11.37 2.48 -8.65
CA TYR A 81 -10.98 3.65 -7.90
C TYR A 81 -12.17 4.25 -7.18
N ARG A 82 -11.97 4.55 -5.90
CA ARG A 82 -12.96 5.24 -5.08
C ARG A 82 -12.92 6.73 -5.43
N TYR A 83 -14.08 7.37 -5.44
CA TYR A 83 -14.16 8.79 -5.78
C TYR A 83 -13.24 9.68 -4.92
N HIS A 84 -13.03 9.35 -3.65
CA HIS A 84 -12.12 10.11 -2.78
C HIS A 84 -10.64 9.93 -3.13
N GLU A 85 -10.26 8.87 -3.85
CA GLU A 85 -8.88 8.67 -4.32
C GLU A 85 -8.54 9.66 -5.45
N LEU A 86 -9.54 10.09 -6.23
CA LEU A 86 -9.42 11.13 -7.25
C LEU A 86 -9.12 12.52 -6.66
N ASN A 87 -9.34 12.70 -5.36
CA ASN A 87 -9.11 13.94 -4.61
C ASN A 87 -7.74 13.95 -3.90
N ASN A 88 -6.84 13.06 -4.29
CA ASN A 88 -5.52 12.91 -3.68
C ASN A 88 -4.42 13.08 -4.73
N LEU A 89 -3.64 14.17 -4.64
CA LEU A 89 -2.57 14.47 -5.59
C LEU A 89 -1.52 13.34 -5.63
N LEU A 90 -1.19 12.75 -4.48
CA LEU A 90 -0.25 11.63 -4.41
C LEU A 90 -0.75 10.46 -5.26
N TRP A 91 -2.02 10.11 -5.13
CA TRP A 91 -2.62 9.00 -5.86
C TRP A 91 -2.60 9.26 -7.38
N ILE A 92 -2.96 10.47 -7.81
CA ILE A 92 -2.90 10.87 -9.22
C ILE A 92 -1.49 10.70 -9.79
N LEU A 93 -0.47 11.15 -9.05
CA LEU A 93 0.93 11.10 -9.49
C LEU A 93 1.52 9.69 -9.46
N VAL A 94 1.19 8.86 -8.45
CA VAL A 94 1.63 7.46 -8.35
C VAL A 94 1.15 6.66 -9.56
N ASN A 95 -0.07 6.92 -10.02
CA ASN A 95 -0.69 6.21 -11.14
C ASN A 95 -0.46 6.88 -12.51
N GLY A 96 0.30 7.98 -12.57
CA GLY A 96 0.64 8.66 -13.82
C GLY A 96 -0.53 9.35 -14.52
N TYR A 97 -1.59 9.73 -13.79
CA TYR A 97 -2.78 10.37 -14.34
C TYR A 97 -2.62 11.89 -14.55
N GLU A 98 -1.58 12.29 -15.28
CA GLU A 98 -1.25 13.71 -15.53
C GLU A 98 -2.38 14.46 -16.25
N GLY A 99 -3.12 13.78 -17.14
CA GLY A 99 -4.29 14.36 -17.81
C GLY A 99 -5.44 14.73 -16.86
N LEU A 100 -5.67 13.92 -15.82
CA LEU A 100 -6.64 14.23 -14.76
C LEU A 100 -6.17 15.43 -13.94
N LEU A 101 -4.88 15.47 -13.58
CA LEU A 101 -4.28 16.60 -12.89
C LEU A 101 -4.46 17.91 -13.66
N LYS A 102 -4.18 17.87 -14.98
CA LYS A 102 -4.38 19.00 -15.88
C LYS A 102 -5.84 19.44 -15.91
N MET A 103 -6.78 18.52 -16.04
CA MET A 103 -8.21 18.84 -16.04
C MET A 103 -8.66 19.52 -14.74
N ILE A 104 -8.23 19.02 -13.58
CA ILE A 104 -8.54 19.62 -12.27
C ILE A 104 -7.92 21.03 -12.17
N PHE A 105 -6.69 21.19 -12.65
CA PHE A 105 -6.00 22.48 -12.68
C PHE A 105 -6.70 23.50 -13.59
N ASP A 106 -7.04 23.10 -14.82
CA ASP A 106 -7.71 23.94 -15.82
C ASP A 106 -9.09 24.42 -15.34
N ARG A 107 -9.78 23.60 -14.54
CA ARG A 107 -11.06 23.98 -13.89
C ARG A 107 -10.90 24.92 -12.70
N GLY A 108 -9.67 25.16 -12.22
CA GLY A 108 -9.43 25.92 -11.00
C GLY A 108 -9.83 25.18 -9.72
N GLU A 109 -9.98 23.85 -9.79
CA GLU A 109 -10.47 23.01 -8.69
C GLU A 109 -9.32 22.46 -7.81
N PHE A 110 -8.06 22.84 -8.10
CA PHE A 110 -6.87 22.25 -7.48
C PHE A 110 -6.86 22.34 -5.95
N GLU A 111 -7.02 23.54 -5.36
CA GLU A 111 -7.03 23.72 -3.89
C GLU A 111 -8.24 23.06 -3.22
N GLN A 112 -9.35 22.94 -3.94
CA GLN A 112 -10.60 22.42 -3.40
C GLN A 112 -10.60 20.89 -3.39
N MET A 113 -10.06 20.28 -4.45
CA MET A 113 -10.12 18.85 -4.66
C MET A 113 -8.90 18.12 -4.15
N LEU A 114 -7.70 18.70 -4.22
CA LEU A 114 -6.46 17.94 -4.00
C LEU A 114 -5.82 18.20 -2.65
N ARG A 115 -5.70 17.13 -1.85
CA ARG A 115 -4.82 17.13 -0.68
C ARG A 115 -3.37 16.99 -1.12
N VAL A 116 -2.51 17.93 -0.71
CA VAL A 116 -1.07 17.94 -1.01
C VAL A 116 -0.29 17.53 0.24
N SER A 117 0.22 16.30 0.25
CA SER A 117 1.15 15.82 1.29
C SER A 117 2.61 16.03 0.88
N GLN A 118 3.55 15.93 1.83
CA GLN A 118 4.99 15.95 1.53
C GLN A 118 5.38 14.93 0.43
N GLU A 119 4.83 13.73 0.53
CA GLU A 119 5.05 12.66 -0.44
C GLU A 119 4.44 13.01 -1.82
N ALA A 120 3.31 13.71 -1.85
CA ALA A 120 2.75 14.25 -3.09
C ALA A 120 3.70 15.30 -3.72
N VAL A 121 4.31 16.18 -2.93
CA VAL A 121 5.30 17.16 -3.40
C VAL A 121 6.55 16.46 -3.94
N ARG A 122 7.03 15.43 -3.25
CA ARG A 122 8.12 14.57 -3.76
C ARG A 122 7.79 13.99 -5.12
N MET A 123 6.62 13.39 -5.26
CA MET A 123 6.16 12.80 -6.52
C MET A 123 5.94 13.87 -7.60
N PHE A 124 5.47 15.06 -7.23
CA PHE A 124 5.20 16.17 -8.15
C PHE A 124 6.48 16.61 -8.86
N PHE A 125 7.57 16.84 -8.12
CA PHE A 125 8.84 17.23 -8.72
C PHE A 125 9.57 16.07 -9.41
N THR A 126 9.39 14.82 -8.95
CA THR A 126 10.17 13.67 -9.45
C THR A 126 9.50 12.84 -10.55
N LYS A 127 8.16 12.91 -10.70
CA LYS A 127 7.41 12.03 -11.63
C LYS A 127 6.62 12.76 -12.70
N LEU A 128 6.15 13.99 -12.44
CA LEU A 128 5.33 14.74 -13.40
C LEU A 128 6.13 15.07 -14.67
N LYS A 129 5.80 14.47 -15.81
CA LYS A 129 6.59 14.61 -17.05
C LYS A 129 6.39 15.97 -17.69
N ASP A 130 5.16 16.47 -17.73
CA ASP A 130 4.85 17.78 -18.31
C ASP A 130 5.43 18.92 -17.47
N ARG A 131 6.57 19.45 -17.95
CA ARG A 131 7.29 20.57 -17.33
C ARG A 131 6.45 21.86 -17.29
N GLN A 132 5.66 22.13 -18.32
CA GLN A 132 4.85 23.37 -18.38
C GLN A 132 3.67 23.30 -17.41
N LEU A 133 3.03 22.14 -17.30
CA LEU A 133 2.00 21.91 -16.29
C LEU A 133 2.55 22.03 -14.87
N LEU A 134 3.74 21.46 -14.62
CA LEU A 134 4.44 21.59 -13.34
C LEU A 134 4.64 23.06 -12.96
N LEU A 135 5.23 23.84 -13.87
CA LEU A 135 5.47 25.27 -13.66
C LEU A 135 4.16 26.05 -13.46
N SER A 136 3.13 25.75 -14.26
CA SER A 136 1.82 26.41 -14.17
C SER A 136 1.14 26.17 -12.81
N ILE A 137 1.15 24.93 -12.33
CA ILE A 137 0.62 24.57 -11.01
C ILE A 137 1.44 25.24 -9.91
N TYR A 138 2.77 25.17 -10.01
CA TYR A 138 3.67 25.71 -8.99
C TYR A 138 3.55 27.23 -8.86
N HIS A 139 3.52 27.97 -9.96
CA HIS A 139 3.38 29.43 -9.93
C HIS A 139 2.02 29.87 -9.38
N ARG A 140 0.96 29.09 -9.61
CA ARG A 140 -0.38 29.42 -9.10
C ARG A 140 -0.55 29.06 -7.62
N TYR A 141 0.08 27.99 -7.16
CA TYR A 141 -0.12 27.42 -5.82
C TYR A 141 1.18 27.22 -5.05
N THR A 142 2.10 28.18 -5.15
CA THR A 142 3.48 28.09 -4.64
C THR A 142 3.57 27.63 -3.20
N ILE A 143 2.70 28.16 -2.33
CA ILE A 143 2.67 27.86 -0.89
C ILE A 143 2.44 26.39 -0.56
N LEU A 144 1.76 25.62 -1.44
CA LEU A 144 1.50 24.19 -1.23
C LEU A 144 2.76 23.33 -1.44
N PHE A 145 3.77 23.87 -2.11
CA PHE A 145 4.99 23.17 -2.50
C PHE A 145 6.24 23.65 -1.75
N CYS A 146 6.09 24.48 -0.71
CA CYS A 146 7.20 25.05 0.06
C CYS A 146 7.65 24.16 1.22
N TRP A 147 8.29 23.02 0.94
CA TRP A 147 8.84 22.11 1.95
C TRP A 147 10.37 22.22 2.03
N ASP A 148 10.96 21.80 3.16
CA ASP A 148 12.42 21.82 3.38
C ASP A 148 13.19 21.02 2.31
N ASP A 149 12.58 19.93 1.79
CA ASP A 149 13.19 19.04 0.81
C ASP A 149 12.78 19.35 -0.64
N THR A 150 12.02 20.43 -0.89
CA THR A 150 11.50 20.74 -2.24
C THR A 150 12.62 20.87 -3.28
N ILE A 151 13.71 21.56 -2.93
CA ILE A 151 14.88 21.70 -3.80
C ILE A 151 15.57 20.36 -4.00
N GLU A 152 15.67 19.53 -2.96
CA GLU A 152 16.23 18.18 -3.09
C GLU A 152 15.42 17.34 -4.11
N TYR A 153 14.08 17.39 -4.03
CA TYR A 153 13.21 16.67 -4.95
C TYR A 153 13.31 17.18 -6.39
N ALA A 154 13.44 18.51 -6.58
CA ALA A 154 13.70 19.09 -7.89
C ALA A 154 15.10 18.73 -8.42
N CYS A 155 16.12 18.69 -7.56
CA CYS A 155 17.45 18.23 -7.94
C CYS A 155 17.40 16.78 -8.45
N LYS A 156 16.57 15.93 -7.85
CA LYS A 156 16.44 14.52 -8.25
C LYS A 156 15.90 14.37 -9.67
N ARG A 157 15.13 15.33 -10.14
CA ARG A 157 14.63 15.40 -11.52
C ARG A 157 15.75 15.68 -12.53
N GLY A 158 16.82 16.36 -12.11
CA GLY A 158 17.92 16.77 -13.00
C GLY A 158 17.61 17.99 -13.87
N ASP A 159 16.54 18.74 -13.58
CA ASP A 159 16.13 19.92 -14.35
C ASP A 159 16.70 21.19 -13.71
N LEU A 160 17.81 21.69 -14.28
CA LEU A 160 18.50 22.89 -13.79
C LEU A 160 17.60 24.12 -13.74
N GLU A 161 16.70 24.30 -14.71
CA GLU A 161 15.87 25.50 -14.79
C GLU A 161 14.82 25.53 -13.68
N ILE A 162 14.20 24.38 -13.36
CA ILE A 162 13.29 24.29 -12.20
C ILE A 162 14.05 24.57 -10.90
N VAL A 163 15.25 23.99 -10.73
CA VAL A 163 16.04 24.19 -9.51
C VAL A 163 16.49 25.65 -9.36
N ASP A 164 16.95 26.27 -10.45
CA ASP A 164 17.33 27.69 -10.48
C ASP A 164 16.13 28.59 -10.16
N MET A 165 14.95 28.29 -10.70
CA MET A 165 13.70 28.97 -10.35
C MET A 165 13.38 28.85 -8.84
N LEU A 166 13.42 27.64 -8.28
CA LEU A 166 13.13 27.39 -6.86
C LEU A 166 14.12 28.09 -5.93
N ILE A 167 15.41 28.11 -6.28
CA ILE A 167 16.46 28.79 -5.51
C ILE A 167 16.32 30.31 -5.58
N LYS A 168 15.92 30.86 -6.74
CA LYS A 168 15.68 32.29 -6.92
C LYS A 168 14.37 32.77 -6.32
N GLN A 169 13.46 31.85 -5.96
CA GLN A 169 12.20 32.21 -5.37
C GLN A 169 12.39 32.88 -4.00
N THR A 170 11.79 34.06 -3.86
CA THR A 170 11.79 34.84 -2.62
C THR A 170 10.40 34.98 -1.99
N ASN A 171 9.32 34.65 -2.72
CA ASN A 171 7.93 34.79 -2.29
C ASN A 171 7.20 33.43 -2.41
N PRO A 172 6.47 32.95 -1.38
CA PRO A 172 6.36 33.54 -0.04
C PRO A 172 7.63 33.40 0.81
N LEU A 173 8.53 32.50 0.41
CA LEU A 173 9.69 32.10 1.19
C LEU A 173 10.88 31.77 0.30
N VAL A 174 12.07 32.00 0.84
CA VAL A 174 13.32 31.41 0.35
C VAL A 174 13.37 29.96 0.81
N LEU A 175 13.47 29.03 -0.13
CA LEU A 175 13.56 27.61 0.17
C LEU A 175 14.99 27.23 0.62
N PRO A 176 15.14 26.39 1.65
CA PRO A 176 16.46 25.98 2.11
C PRO A 176 17.12 25.04 1.09
N VAL A 177 18.40 25.28 0.78
CA VAL A 177 19.23 24.34 0.02
C VAL A 177 20.03 23.50 1.01
N SER A 178 19.58 22.25 1.21
CA SER A 178 20.26 21.31 2.10
C SER A 178 21.49 20.68 1.44
N PRO A 179 22.53 20.26 2.18
CA PRO A 179 23.67 19.52 1.61
C PRO A 179 23.25 18.28 0.78
N ARG A 180 22.14 17.64 1.14
CA ARG A 180 21.54 16.52 0.39
C ARG A 180 21.09 16.91 -1.01
N SER A 181 20.83 18.20 -1.26
CA SER A 181 20.52 18.72 -2.59
C SER A 181 21.69 18.52 -3.56
N LEU A 182 22.94 18.59 -3.08
CA LEU A 182 24.12 18.28 -3.90
C LEU A 182 24.21 16.78 -4.17
N ASP A 183 24.06 15.93 -3.15
CA ASP A 183 24.06 14.47 -3.31
C ASP A 183 22.98 14.02 -4.30
N THR A 184 21.82 14.67 -4.26
CA THR A 184 20.68 14.37 -5.12
C THR A 184 20.88 14.90 -6.54
N ALA A 185 21.52 16.07 -6.70
CA ALA A 185 21.96 16.56 -8.00
C ALA A 185 22.98 15.61 -8.65
N ILE A 186 23.93 15.06 -7.87
CA ILE A 186 24.88 14.04 -8.35
C ILE A 186 24.14 12.79 -8.81
N GLN A 187 23.17 12.31 -8.02
CA GLN A 187 22.34 11.16 -8.37
C GLN A 187 21.44 11.39 -9.60
N SER A 188 21.08 12.63 -9.89
CA SER A 188 20.30 12.99 -11.09
C SER A 188 21.09 12.82 -12.39
N ASN A 189 22.41 12.61 -12.29
CA ASN A 189 23.32 12.54 -13.42
C ASN A 189 23.32 13.83 -14.29
N SER A 190 22.95 15.00 -13.77
CA SER A 190 23.16 16.29 -14.46
C SER A 190 24.42 16.96 -13.94
N ILE A 191 25.45 17.07 -14.81
CA ILE A 191 26.72 17.71 -14.47
C ILE A 191 26.54 19.23 -14.31
N GLU A 192 25.69 19.85 -15.13
CA GLU A 192 25.37 21.28 -15.07
C GLU A 192 24.69 21.62 -13.74
N LEU A 193 23.69 20.82 -13.35
CA LEU A 193 23.01 20.99 -12.07
C LEU A 193 23.96 20.75 -10.89
N THR A 194 24.81 19.72 -10.97
CA THR A 194 25.81 19.45 -9.93
C THR A 194 26.77 20.62 -9.76
N LYS A 195 27.30 21.15 -10.87
CA LYS A 195 28.16 22.35 -10.89
C LYS A 195 27.44 23.56 -10.30
N TYR A 196 26.17 23.75 -10.65
CA TYR A 196 25.35 24.86 -10.18
C TYR A 196 25.13 24.82 -8.66
N ILE A 197 24.71 23.66 -8.12
CA ILE A 197 24.49 23.49 -6.67
C ILE A 197 25.81 23.59 -5.89
N ASP A 198 26.89 22.97 -6.36
CA ASP A 198 28.21 23.08 -5.72
C ASP A 198 28.73 24.53 -5.72
N LYS A 199 28.52 25.28 -6.81
CA LYS A 199 28.83 26.71 -6.87
C LYS A 199 27.99 27.52 -5.88
N TRP A 200 26.68 27.24 -5.77
CA TRP A 200 25.79 27.88 -4.80
C TRP A 200 26.30 27.69 -3.38
N PHE A 201 26.69 26.46 -3.00
CA PHE A 201 27.26 26.19 -1.69
C PHE A 201 28.57 26.95 -1.43
N LYS A 202 29.47 27.01 -2.41
CA LYS A 202 30.74 27.75 -2.28
C LYS A 202 30.52 29.23 -2.04
N ILE A 203 29.57 29.85 -2.73
CA ILE A 203 29.24 31.27 -2.57
C ILE A 203 28.64 31.51 -1.19
N ASN A 204 27.60 30.76 -0.80
CA ASN A 204 26.86 31.06 0.43
C ASN A 204 27.61 30.62 1.71
N SER A 205 28.42 29.55 1.66
CA SER A 205 29.22 29.11 2.81
C SER A 205 30.29 30.14 3.21
N SER A 206 30.72 31.01 2.30
CA SER A 206 31.74 32.04 2.61
C SER A 206 31.21 33.17 3.50
N SER A 207 29.89 33.31 3.63
CA SER A 207 29.25 34.42 4.35
C SER A 207 28.82 34.07 5.78
N SER A 208 28.69 32.78 6.12
CA SER A 208 28.27 32.32 7.44
C SER A 208 29.47 31.89 8.27
N SER A 209 29.97 32.76 9.15
CA SER A 209 31.05 32.47 10.10
C SER A 209 30.67 31.39 11.14
N SER A 210 29.39 30.99 11.19
CA SER A 210 28.79 30.12 12.20
C SER A 210 28.33 28.76 11.67
N MET A 211 28.15 28.57 10.36
CA MET A 211 28.08 27.21 9.85
C MET A 211 29.50 26.66 9.94
N THR A 212 29.71 25.82 10.96
CA THR A 212 30.81 24.88 11.01
C THR A 212 31.06 24.39 9.59
N LYS A 213 32.33 24.33 9.16
CA LYS A 213 32.73 23.66 7.92
C LYS A 213 32.37 22.18 8.05
N THR A 214 31.09 21.85 8.10
CA THR A 214 30.53 20.54 7.85
C THR A 214 30.90 20.31 6.41
N LEU A 215 32.13 19.82 6.22
CA LEU A 215 32.57 19.30 4.95
C LEU A 215 31.50 18.30 4.58
N VAL A 216 30.68 18.69 3.60
CA VAL A 216 29.68 17.81 3.02
C VAL A 216 30.47 16.56 2.66
N SER A 217 30.22 15.47 3.38
CA SER A 217 30.75 14.18 3.01
C SER A 217 30.07 13.83 1.70
N ILE A 218 30.71 14.18 0.58
CA ILE A 218 30.16 13.92 -0.74
C ILE A 218 30.33 12.43 -0.95
N ASN A 219 29.22 11.72 -0.84
CA ASN A 219 29.13 10.34 -1.23
C ASN A 219 28.80 10.32 -2.73
N CYS A 220 29.81 10.14 -3.58
CA CYS A 220 29.63 10.20 -5.02
C CYS A 220 28.79 9.00 -5.49
N GLN A 221 27.49 9.22 -5.73
CA GLN A 221 26.53 8.19 -6.15
C GLN A 221 26.12 8.38 -7.62
N THR A 222 27.07 8.30 -8.54
CA THR A 222 26.84 8.47 -9.99
C THR A 222 27.72 7.53 -10.80
N SER A 223 27.25 7.16 -11.99
CA SER A 223 28.05 6.47 -13.01
C SER A 223 28.57 7.41 -14.11
N LYS A 224 28.39 8.73 -13.98
CA LYS A 224 28.95 9.69 -14.93
C LYS A 224 30.38 10.06 -14.56
N LYS A 225 31.32 9.59 -15.38
CA LYS A 225 32.75 9.90 -15.26
C LYS A 225 33.02 11.39 -15.06
N GLU A 226 32.36 12.26 -15.84
CA GLU A 226 32.54 13.73 -15.75
C GLU A 226 32.18 14.33 -14.39
N ILE A 227 31.17 13.77 -13.71
CA ILE A 227 30.78 14.22 -12.35
C ILE A 227 31.84 13.77 -11.34
N ILE A 228 32.32 12.53 -11.44
CA ILE A 228 33.41 12.01 -10.60
C ILE A 228 34.66 12.87 -10.79
N GLU A 229 35.08 13.11 -12.04
CA GLU A 229 36.21 13.98 -12.35
C GLU A 229 36.03 15.39 -11.76
N TYR A 230 34.87 16.02 -11.97
CA TYR A 230 34.57 17.35 -11.43
C TYR A 230 34.69 17.42 -9.89
N LEU A 231 34.08 16.46 -9.20
CA LEU A 231 34.04 16.45 -7.73
C LEU A 231 35.42 16.22 -7.11
N PHE A 232 36.28 15.43 -7.76
CA PHE A 232 37.60 15.10 -7.22
C PHE A 232 38.72 16.03 -7.73
N GLN A 233 38.67 16.52 -8.97
CA GLN A 233 39.67 17.48 -9.50
C GLN A 233 39.62 18.83 -8.77
N ASN A 234 38.42 19.34 -8.49
CA ASN A 234 38.25 20.62 -7.78
C ASN A 234 38.82 20.59 -6.34
N ASN A 235 38.98 19.41 -5.74
CA ASN A 235 39.52 19.30 -4.39
C ASN A 235 41.04 19.45 -4.38
N ASN A 236 41.73 18.90 -5.39
CA ASN A 236 43.19 18.97 -5.48
C ASN A 236 43.68 20.41 -5.64
N ASN A 237 42.94 21.24 -6.40
CA ASN A 237 43.27 22.66 -6.57
C ASN A 237 43.07 23.48 -5.28
N ASN A 238 42.04 23.19 -4.49
CA ASN A 238 41.80 23.88 -3.22
C ASN A 238 42.79 23.48 -2.11
N ASN A 239 43.21 22.21 -2.09
CA ASN A 239 44.18 21.72 -1.12
C ASN A 239 45.59 22.29 -1.33
N ASN A 240 45.99 22.54 -2.59
CA ASN A 240 47.33 23.10 -2.87
C ASN A 240 47.47 24.57 -2.46
N ASN A 241 46.40 25.37 -2.49
CA ASN A 241 46.49 26.80 -2.15
C ASN A 241 46.41 27.10 -0.64
N ASN A 242 45.83 26.22 0.19
CA ASN A 242 45.66 26.46 1.63
C ASN A 242 46.56 25.60 2.55
N ASN A 243 47.15 24.49 2.07
CA ASN A 243 47.85 23.56 2.96
C ASN A 243 49.26 23.98 3.39
N ASN A 244 49.96 24.83 2.63
CA ASN A 244 51.35 25.15 3.00
C ASN A 244 51.46 26.01 4.28
N ASN A 245 50.42 26.79 4.61
CA ASN A 245 50.44 27.66 5.80
C ASN A 245 49.70 27.09 7.02
N ILE A 246 48.69 26.22 6.83
CA ILE A 246 47.85 25.72 7.94
C ILE A 246 48.35 24.37 8.50
N LYS A 247 48.81 23.43 7.67
CA LYS A 247 49.35 22.13 8.16
C LYS A 247 50.58 22.31 9.04
N LYS A 248 51.41 23.33 8.79
CA LYS A 248 52.58 23.66 9.62
C LYS A 248 52.20 24.27 10.98
N LYS A 249 51.01 24.89 11.08
CA LYS A 249 50.51 25.54 12.31
C LYS A 249 49.67 24.59 13.17
N MET A 250 48.84 23.73 12.58
CA MET A 250 48.01 22.75 13.31
C MET A 250 48.80 21.52 13.81
N LYS A 251 49.83 21.06 13.08
CA LYS A 251 50.70 19.95 13.53
C LYS A 251 51.51 20.28 14.80
N ARG A 252 51.60 21.56 15.19
CA ARG A 252 52.27 22.00 16.43
C ARG A 252 51.33 22.18 17.62
N MET A 253 50.00 22.20 17.43
CA MET A 253 49.05 22.46 18.52
C MET A 253 48.37 21.21 19.09
N PHE A 254 48.41 20.07 18.39
CA PHE A 254 47.64 18.88 18.77
C PHE A 254 48.46 17.60 19.01
N SER A 255 49.79 17.67 19.09
CA SER A 255 50.64 16.52 19.41
C SER A 255 50.66 16.14 20.90
N GLY A 256 49.62 16.48 21.68
CA GLY A 256 49.67 16.47 23.14
C GLY A 256 48.58 15.69 23.89
N ARG A 257 47.54 15.15 23.25
CA ARG A 257 46.52 14.34 23.96
C ARG A 257 46.10 13.15 23.11
N GLY A 258 46.52 11.97 23.55
CA GLY A 258 46.15 10.68 22.97
C GLY A 258 44.72 10.26 23.32
N GLY A 259 44.25 9.28 22.55
CA GLY A 259 43.11 8.43 22.89
C GLY A 259 41.75 8.93 22.43
N GLY A 260 41.51 8.89 21.12
CA GLY A 260 40.18 9.06 20.56
C GLY A 260 40.21 8.87 19.05
N ASP A 261 39.96 7.65 18.59
CA ASP A 261 39.92 7.21 17.18
C ASP A 261 38.75 7.81 16.38
N GLY A 262 38.36 9.04 16.68
CA GLY A 262 37.45 9.85 15.88
C GLY A 262 38.25 10.85 15.05
N ASP A 263 39.14 10.37 14.17
CA ASP A 263 39.74 11.23 13.15
C ASP A 263 38.61 11.62 12.16
N GLY A 264 37.88 12.68 12.51
CA GLY A 264 36.85 13.33 11.69
C GLY A 264 37.43 14.05 10.47
N GLY A 265 38.51 13.50 9.89
CA GLY A 265 39.01 13.87 8.58
C GLY A 265 37.88 13.74 7.58
N SER A 266 37.61 14.82 6.86
CA SER A 266 36.56 14.91 5.85
C SER A 266 36.87 14.04 4.64
N ASP A 267 36.65 12.75 4.80
CA ASP A 267 37.06 11.77 3.82
C ASP A 267 35.96 11.62 2.76
N ARG A 268 36.15 12.34 1.64
CA ARG A 268 35.34 12.15 0.44
C ARG A 268 35.55 10.72 -0.03
N SER A 269 34.49 9.94 -0.07
CA SER A 269 34.53 8.56 -0.53
C SER A 269 33.64 8.37 -1.75
N ILE A 270 34.09 7.54 -2.67
CA ILE A 270 33.29 7.13 -3.84
C ILE A 270 32.50 5.90 -3.43
N ASN A 271 31.16 5.98 -3.50
CA ASN A 271 30.34 4.77 -3.37
C ASN A 271 30.37 3.99 -4.68
N MET A 272 30.88 2.76 -4.62
CA MET A 272 31.02 1.92 -5.81
C MET A 272 29.69 1.34 -6.31
N ASP A 273 28.61 1.43 -5.53
CA ASP A 273 27.33 0.78 -5.85
C ASP A 273 26.77 1.16 -7.23
N PRO A 274 26.69 2.45 -7.62
CA PRO A 274 26.20 2.82 -8.95
C PRO A 274 27.16 2.44 -10.09
N LEU A 275 28.41 2.15 -9.76
CA LEU A 275 29.43 1.78 -10.73
C LEU A 275 29.41 0.29 -11.07
N LEU A 276 28.75 -0.55 -10.27
CA LEU A 276 28.70 -2.01 -10.45
C LEU A 276 28.21 -2.43 -11.84
N VAL A 277 27.38 -1.62 -12.51
CA VAL A 277 26.89 -1.91 -13.87
C VAL A 277 27.86 -1.43 -14.97
N HIS A 278 29.03 -0.92 -14.60
CA HIS A 278 30.01 -0.30 -15.50
C HIS A 278 31.45 -0.74 -15.17
N PRO A 279 31.86 -1.97 -15.57
CA PRO A 279 33.15 -2.55 -15.20
C PRO A 279 34.35 -1.69 -15.63
N ILE A 280 34.27 -1.06 -16.80
CA ILE A 280 35.33 -0.16 -17.30
C ILE A 280 35.48 1.08 -16.39
N LEU A 281 34.35 1.61 -15.88
CA LEU A 281 34.38 2.78 -15.02
C LEU A 281 34.84 2.42 -13.61
N ILE A 282 34.50 1.23 -13.11
CA ILE A 282 35.05 0.71 -11.85
C ILE A 282 36.56 0.58 -11.94
N ASP A 283 37.08 -0.09 -12.96
CA ASP A 283 38.53 -0.23 -13.17
C ASP A 283 39.22 1.14 -13.19
N TRP A 284 38.64 2.11 -13.91
CA TRP A 284 39.14 3.48 -13.91
C TRP A 284 39.09 4.14 -12.52
N VAL A 285 37.99 4.00 -11.78
CA VAL A 285 37.86 4.58 -10.42
C VAL A 285 38.87 3.96 -9.46
N LEU A 286 38.99 2.63 -9.45
CA LEU A 286 39.92 1.89 -8.59
C LEU A 286 41.38 2.24 -8.88
N LYS A 287 41.73 2.52 -10.14
CA LYS A 287 43.08 2.95 -10.54
C LYS A 287 43.42 4.39 -10.12
N ASN A 288 42.43 5.28 -10.07
CA ASN A 288 42.67 6.72 -9.89
C ASN A 288 42.35 7.22 -8.47
N TYR A 289 41.60 6.47 -7.67
CA TYR A 289 41.14 6.90 -6.35
C TYR A 289 41.34 5.81 -5.29
N THR A 290 41.90 6.20 -4.15
CA THR A 290 42.18 5.29 -3.03
C THR A 290 41.03 5.20 -2.01
N ASN A 291 40.15 6.20 -1.95
CA ASN A 291 39.05 6.25 -0.99
C ASN A 291 37.72 5.80 -1.61
N CYS A 292 37.64 4.53 -1.91
CA CYS A 292 36.45 3.89 -2.45
C CYS A 292 35.77 3.10 -1.32
N LYS A 293 34.44 3.23 -1.19
CA LYS A 293 33.66 2.51 -0.19
C LYS A 293 32.53 1.75 -0.86
N TRP A 294 32.33 0.51 -0.43
CA TRP A 294 31.19 -0.28 -0.86
C TRP A 294 30.76 -1.24 0.25
N THR A 295 29.46 -1.32 0.46
CA THR A 295 28.83 -2.21 1.44
C THR A 295 27.63 -2.88 0.78
N TYR A 296 27.64 -4.21 0.71
CA TYR A 296 26.57 -4.96 0.05
C TYR A 296 25.20 -4.75 0.72
N THR A 297 25.17 -4.59 2.06
CA THR A 297 23.93 -4.40 2.84
C THR A 297 23.16 -3.14 2.47
N SER A 298 23.83 -2.13 1.89
CA SER A 298 23.22 -0.89 1.42
C SER A 298 23.18 -0.78 -0.11
N SER A 299 23.55 -1.84 -0.84
CA SER A 299 23.65 -1.83 -2.29
C SER A 299 22.27 -1.84 -2.94
N ARG A 300 21.96 -0.80 -3.74
CA ARG A 300 20.72 -0.74 -4.53
C ARG A 300 20.76 -1.71 -5.69
N VAL A 301 21.96 -1.99 -6.24
CA VAL A 301 22.14 -2.97 -7.32
C VAL A 301 21.82 -4.38 -6.82
N ILE A 302 22.37 -4.79 -5.67
CA ILE A 302 22.05 -6.09 -5.07
C ILE A 302 20.56 -6.21 -4.74
N SER A 303 19.96 -5.19 -4.14
CA SER A 303 18.50 -5.18 -3.88
C SER A 303 17.67 -5.31 -5.16
N ARG A 304 18.11 -4.73 -6.29
CA ARG A 304 17.47 -4.91 -7.61
C ARG A 304 17.62 -6.33 -8.13
N ILE A 305 18.79 -6.95 -8.02
CA ILE A 305 19.01 -8.36 -8.42
C ILE A 305 18.07 -9.28 -7.64
N ILE A 306 18.03 -9.13 -6.31
CA ILE A 306 17.14 -9.91 -5.42
C ILE A 306 15.68 -9.74 -5.83
N LYS A 307 15.24 -8.50 -6.03
CA LYS A 307 13.87 -8.20 -6.48
C LYS A 307 13.57 -8.76 -7.86
N GLU A 308 14.55 -8.78 -8.76
CA GLU A 308 14.37 -9.33 -10.11
C GLU A 308 14.18 -10.85 -10.05
N ILE A 309 14.97 -11.57 -9.26
CA ILE A 309 14.80 -13.02 -9.04
C ILE A 309 13.44 -13.32 -8.40
N ASP A 310 13.03 -12.53 -7.40
CA ASP A 310 11.71 -12.69 -6.77
C ASP A 310 10.56 -12.42 -7.75
N ASN A 311 10.68 -11.38 -8.60
CA ASN A 311 9.72 -11.10 -9.66
C ASN A 311 9.65 -12.24 -10.69
N THR A 312 10.80 -12.79 -11.10
CA THR A 312 10.87 -13.95 -12.01
C THR A 312 10.04 -15.09 -11.46
N CYS A 313 10.26 -15.46 -10.20
CA CYS A 313 9.54 -16.57 -9.59
C CYS A 313 8.05 -16.24 -9.38
N SER A 314 7.72 -15.04 -8.93
CA SER A 314 6.35 -14.66 -8.57
C SER A 314 5.44 -14.37 -9.76
N ARG A 315 6.01 -14.00 -10.93
CA ARG A 315 5.23 -13.62 -12.12
C ARG A 315 5.14 -14.72 -13.17
N SER A 316 6.10 -15.62 -13.20
CA SER A 316 6.13 -16.73 -14.15
C SER A 316 5.26 -17.88 -13.65
N LYS A 317 4.54 -18.53 -14.57
CA LYS A 317 3.65 -19.67 -14.26
C LYS A 317 4.39 -20.99 -14.26
N ASP A 318 5.42 -21.11 -15.08
CA ASP A 318 6.15 -22.35 -15.30
C ASP A 318 7.66 -22.11 -15.42
N ALA A 319 8.40 -23.21 -15.56
CA ALA A 319 9.85 -23.23 -15.70
C ALA A 319 10.35 -22.43 -16.92
N PHE A 320 9.62 -22.47 -18.04
CA PHE A 320 10.02 -21.82 -19.28
C PHE A 320 9.88 -20.30 -19.16
N GLU A 321 8.75 -19.82 -18.64
CA GLU A 321 8.53 -18.40 -18.36
C GLU A 321 9.55 -17.85 -17.35
N CYS A 322 9.95 -18.62 -16.32
CA CYS A 322 11.00 -18.22 -15.38
C CYS A 322 12.33 -17.96 -16.11
N LYS A 323 12.79 -18.93 -16.92
CA LYS A 323 14.04 -18.80 -17.69
C LYS A 323 13.96 -17.62 -18.66
N GLN A 324 12.87 -17.52 -19.42
CA GLN A 324 12.68 -16.44 -20.40
C GLN A 324 12.62 -15.05 -19.74
N TYR A 325 11.94 -14.91 -18.60
CA TYR A 325 11.85 -13.64 -17.88
C TYR A 325 13.24 -13.16 -17.44
N LEU A 326 14.03 -14.05 -16.82
CA LEU A 326 15.35 -13.68 -16.32
C LEU A 326 16.36 -13.45 -17.46
N SER A 327 16.28 -14.24 -18.55
CA SER A 327 17.04 -13.99 -19.79
C SER A 327 16.74 -12.64 -20.43
N ASN A 328 15.50 -12.16 -20.30
CA ASN A 328 15.06 -10.85 -20.81
C ASN A 328 15.29 -9.70 -19.82
N SER A 329 15.93 -9.96 -18.67
CA SER A 329 16.22 -8.92 -17.69
C SER A 329 17.16 -7.87 -18.26
N ASN A 330 16.85 -6.59 -18.01
CA ASN A 330 17.73 -5.47 -18.38
C ASN A 330 18.91 -5.28 -17.41
N ILE A 331 19.02 -6.13 -16.38
CA ILE A 331 20.14 -6.06 -15.43
C ILE A 331 21.36 -6.75 -16.05
N PRO A 332 22.50 -6.06 -16.19
CA PRO A 332 23.69 -6.64 -16.81
C PRO A 332 24.46 -7.50 -15.80
N PHE A 333 23.91 -8.68 -15.45
CA PHE A 333 24.46 -9.53 -14.39
C PHE A 333 25.94 -9.89 -14.60
N LYS A 334 26.36 -10.19 -15.84
CA LYS A 334 27.76 -10.50 -16.17
C LYS A 334 28.71 -9.34 -15.84
N ASP A 335 28.32 -8.11 -16.21
CA ASP A 335 29.12 -6.91 -15.96
C ASP A 335 29.19 -6.57 -14.46
N ILE A 336 28.09 -6.81 -13.72
CA ILE A 336 28.04 -6.66 -12.26
C ILE A 336 28.98 -7.65 -11.57
N PHE A 337 28.98 -8.90 -12.03
CA PHE A 337 29.88 -9.91 -11.49
C PHE A 337 31.36 -9.56 -11.73
N GLN A 338 31.72 -9.13 -12.94
CA GLN A 338 33.09 -8.70 -13.25
C GLN A 338 33.52 -7.49 -12.40
N SER A 339 32.63 -6.52 -12.24
CA SER A 339 32.83 -5.37 -11.37
C SER A 339 33.07 -5.77 -9.92
N LEU A 340 32.30 -6.75 -9.43
CA LEU A 340 32.44 -7.25 -8.07
C LEU A 340 33.78 -7.98 -7.87
N GLN A 341 34.23 -8.78 -8.84
CA GLN A 341 35.54 -9.41 -8.80
C GLN A 341 36.67 -8.38 -8.67
N GLN A 342 36.58 -7.25 -9.38
CA GLN A 342 37.55 -6.16 -9.26
C GLN A 342 37.54 -5.51 -7.87
N ILE A 343 36.35 -5.25 -7.31
CA ILE A 343 36.20 -4.68 -5.96
C ILE A 343 36.79 -5.61 -4.89
N ILE A 344 36.55 -6.93 -5.01
CA ILE A 344 37.07 -7.95 -4.09
C ILE A 344 38.59 -8.06 -4.21
N ALA A 345 39.14 -8.05 -5.43
CA ALA A 345 40.57 -8.06 -5.67
C ALA A 345 41.29 -6.85 -5.04
N CYS A 346 40.63 -5.69 -4.99
CA CYS A 346 41.12 -4.48 -4.33
C CYS A 346 40.91 -4.44 -2.80
N GLN A 347 40.35 -5.49 -2.19
CA GLN A 347 40.08 -5.59 -0.75
C GLN A 347 39.23 -4.42 -0.18
N LEU A 348 38.41 -3.78 -1.00
CA LEU A 348 37.60 -2.63 -0.58
C LEU A 348 36.38 -3.01 0.27
N VAL A 349 36.04 -4.29 0.31
CA VAL A 349 34.86 -4.75 1.02
C VAL A 349 35.28 -5.03 2.47
N ASN A 350 34.82 -4.19 3.40
CA ASN A 350 34.82 -4.49 4.83
C ASN A 350 33.79 -5.60 5.09
N ILE A 351 34.11 -6.81 4.65
CA ILE A 351 33.28 -7.98 4.88
C ILE A 351 33.58 -8.42 6.29
N GLY A 352 32.59 -8.33 7.17
CA GLY A 352 32.69 -8.90 8.51
C GLY A 352 33.02 -10.39 8.42
N THR A 353 34.32 -10.71 8.49
CA THR A 353 34.97 -11.94 8.97
C THR A 353 34.58 -13.33 8.44
N THR A 354 33.65 -13.54 7.53
CA THR A 354 33.41 -14.91 6.98
C THR A 354 32.88 -14.91 5.55
N ILE A 355 33.69 -14.51 4.56
CA ILE A 355 33.62 -15.18 3.25
C ILE A 355 34.52 -16.41 3.38
N THR A 356 33.98 -17.50 3.92
CA THR A 356 34.72 -18.77 4.08
C THR A 356 34.79 -19.58 2.78
N THR A 357 33.94 -19.27 1.81
CA THR A 357 33.89 -19.92 0.49
C THR A 357 34.40 -18.93 -0.55
N THR A 358 35.53 -19.23 -1.19
CA THR A 358 36.03 -18.38 -2.28
C THR A 358 35.00 -18.35 -3.43
N ILE A 359 34.84 -17.21 -4.12
CA ILE A 359 33.99 -17.12 -5.34
C ILE A 359 34.33 -18.26 -6.31
N GLN A 360 35.61 -18.61 -6.36
CA GLN A 360 36.13 -19.69 -7.17
C GLN A 360 35.54 -21.07 -6.80
N GLU A 361 35.37 -21.39 -5.51
CA GLU A 361 34.70 -22.63 -5.10
C GLU A 361 33.24 -22.68 -5.52
N ILE A 362 32.51 -21.56 -5.43
CA ILE A 362 31.11 -21.50 -5.87
C ILE A 362 31.03 -21.62 -7.39
N GLU A 363 31.93 -20.96 -8.11
CA GLU A 363 32.06 -21.04 -9.57
C GLU A 363 32.40 -22.47 -10.02
N GLU A 364 33.36 -23.14 -9.38
CA GLU A 364 33.72 -24.53 -9.67
C GLU A 364 32.53 -25.47 -9.44
N ARG A 365 31.78 -25.31 -8.35
CA ARG A 365 30.57 -26.11 -8.09
C ARG A 365 29.49 -25.88 -9.15
N MET A 366 29.19 -24.64 -9.49
CA MET A 366 28.16 -24.32 -10.48
C MET A 366 28.54 -24.74 -11.90
N CYS A 367 29.81 -24.58 -12.30
CA CYS A 367 30.27 -24.91 -13.66
C CYS A 367 30.14 -26.40 -14.01
N THR A 368 30.06 -27.31 -13.03
CA THR A 368 29.87 -28.75 -13.30
C THR A 368 28.47 -29.07 -13.83
N THR A 369 27.49 -28.22 -13.57
CA THR A 369 26.07 -28.54 -13.77
C THR A 369 25.25 -27.44 -14.45
N VAL A 370 25.79 -26.22 -14.50
CA VAL A 370 25.10 -25.04 -15.03
C VAL A 370 25.93 -24.44 -16.16
N ASP A 371 25.29 -24.20 -17.31
CA ASP A 371 25.92 -23.54 -18.44
C ASP A 371 26.10 -22.04 -18.16
N LYS A 372 27.35 -21.60 -17.97
CA LYS A 372 27.72 -20.22 -17.67
C LYS A 372 27.24 -19.19 -18.69
N GLU A 373 27.15 -19.56 -19.96
CA GLU A 373 26.80 -18.60 -21.02
C GLU A 373 25.31 -18.63 -21.36
N ASN A 374 24.64 -19.77 -21.16
CA ASN A 374 23.23 -19.93 -21.55
C ASN A 374 22.25 -19.91 -20.38
N ASP A 375 22.69 -20.14 -19.14
CA ASP A 375 21.78 -20.18 -18.00
C ASP A 375 21.58 -18.78 -17.36
N PRO A 376 20.36 -18.23 -17.39
CA PRO A 376 20.09 -16.88 -16.87
C PRO A 376 20.25 -16.77 -15.35
N ILE A 377 20.21 -17.86 -14.56
CA ILE A 377 20.38 -17.78 -13.10
C ILE A 377 21.84 -17.78 -12.67
N TYR A 378 22.78 -18.15 -13.55
CA TYR A 378 24.18 -18.37 -13.22
C TYR A 378 24.83 -17.16 -12.53
N TYR A 379 24.89 -16.00 -13.21
CA TYR A 379 25.50 -14.79 -12.67
C TYR A 379 24.74 -14.20 -11.47
N PRO A 380 23.40 -14.06 -11.49
CA PRO A 380 22.65 -13.62 -10.31
C PRO A 380 22.97 -14.45 -9.06
N MET A 381 23.01 -15.78 -9.20
CA MET A 381 23.30 -16.68 -8.08
C MET A 381 24.74 -16.55 -7.59
N LEU A 382 25.72 -16.50 -8.49
CA LEU A 382 27.12 -16.26 -8.12
C LEU A 382 27.32 -14.94 -7.39
N ILE A 383 26.73 -13.84 -7.88
CA ILE A 383 26.87 -12.51 -7.27
C ILE A 383 26.38 -12.55 -5.83
N ILE A 384 25.22 -13.16 -5.59
CA ILE A 384 24.61 -13.11 -4.27
C ILE A 384 25.28 -14.09 -3.31
N LEU A 385 25.51 -15.34 -3.73
CA LEU A 385 26.17 -16.34 -2.88
C LEU A 385 27.61 -15.92 -2.50
N ALA A 386 28.26 -15.10 -3.33
CA ALA A 386 29.57 -14.53 -3.02
C ALA A 386 29.54 -13.46 -1.91
N LEU A 387 28.40 -12.81 -1.69
CA LEU A 387 28.30 -11.62 -0.84
C LEU A 387 27.62 -11.89 0.49
N ASP A 388 26.65 -12.82 0.49
CA ASP A 388 25.76 -12.97 1.61
C ASP A 388 25.23 -14.41 1.70
N ASN A 389 25.44 -15.04 2.85
CA ASN A 389 24.76 -16.28 3.23
C ASN A 389 23.37 -15.99 3.83
N CYS A 390 22.80 -14.81 3.57
CA CYS A 390 21.49 -14.42 4.07
C CYS A 390 20.42 -15.40 3.63
N ARG A 391 19.75 -15.96 4.65
CA ARG A 391 18.72 -16.98 4.53
C ARG A 391 17.61 -16.59 3.57
N THR A 392 17.18 -15.32 3.59
CA THR A 392 16.11 -14.81 2.72
C THR A 392 16.45 -14.94 1.24
N ILE A 393 17.73 -14.82 0.87
CA ILE A 393 18.11 -14.88 -0.55
C ILE A 393 18.27 -16.32 -1.02
N LEU A 394 18.77 -17.21 -0.16
CA LEU A 394 18.79 -18.64 -0.43
C LEU A 394 17.38 -19.19 -0.70
N GLN A 395 16.35 -18.69 0.01
CA GLN A 395 14.95 -19.04 -0.27
C GLN A 395 14.53 -18.68 -1.70
N LEU A 396 14.94 -17.50 -2.20
CA LEU A 396 14.58 -17.07 -3.55
C LEU A 396 15.25 -17.93 -4.62
N PHE A 397 16.51 -18.32 -4.42
CA PHE A 397 17.17 -19.26 -5.33
C PHE A 397 16.55 -20.64 -5.26
N LEU A 398 16.27 -21.16 -4.04
CA LEU A 398 15.61 -22.45 -3.90
C LEU A 398 14.24 -22.47 -4.61
N ARG A 399 13.45 -21.39 -4.48
CA ARG A 399 12.20 -21.22 -5.22
C ARG A 399 12.41 -21.30 -6.74
N TYR A 400 13.40 -20.57 -7.25
CA TYR A 400 13.73 -20.60 -8.68
C TYR A 400 14.15 -22.01 -9.13
N LEU A 401 15.04 -22.66 -8.38
CA LEU A 401 15.59 -23.98 -8.70
C LEU A 401 14.50 -25.05 -8.71
N ILE A 402 13.61 -25.07 -7.72
CA ILE A 402 12.47 -26.00 -7.67
C ILE A 402 11.52 -25.72 -8.83
N LYS A 403 11.11 -24.46 -9.02
CA LYS A 403 10.13 -24.07 -10.05
C LYS A 403 10.62 -24.35 -11.48
N THR A 404 11.93 -24.34 -11.69
CA THR A 404 12.55 -24.63 -12.98
C THR A 404 13.06 -26.07 -13.11
N ASP A 405 12.84 -26.90 -12.09
CA ASP A 405 13.44 -28.24 -11.94
C ASP A 405 14.92 -28.26 -12.33
N HIS A 406 15.66 -27.31 -11.76
CA HIS A 406 16.99 -26.98 -12.22
C HIS A 406 18.00 -28.06 -11.81
N PRO A 407 18.90 -28.53 -12.70
CA PRO A 407 19.86 -29.59 -12.39
C PRO A 407 20.72 -29.31 -11.14
N PHE A 408 21.07 -28.04 -10.92
CA PHE A 408 21.84 -27.61 -9.75
C PHE A 408 21.15 -27.89 -8.40
N LEU A 409 19.81 -28.03 -8.37
CA LEU A 409 19.07 -28.41 -7.16
C LEU A 409 19.56 -29.75 -6.61
N TYR A 410 19.73 -30.74 -7.48
CA TYR A 410 20.18 -32.08 -7.12
C TYR A 410 21.65 -32.10 -6.70
N THR A 411 22.50 -31.28 -7.33
CA THR A 411 23.90 -31.10 -6.92
C THR A 411 24.01 -30.54 -5.51
N LEU A 412 23.26 -29.47 -5.21
CA LEU A 412 23.23 -28.85 -3.88
C LEU A 412 22.82 -29.83 -2.79
N ALA A 413 21.85 -30.69 -3.08
CA ALA A 413 21.37 -31.68 -2.14
C ALA A 413 22.32 -32.86 -1.90
N ASN A 414 23.05 -33.27 -2.93
CA ASN A 414 24.02 -34.35 -2.80
C ASN A 414 25.29 -33.91 -2.06
N GLU A 415 25.78 -32.70 -2.33
CA GLU A 415 27.06 -32.21 -1.78
C GLU A 415 26.95 -31.76 -0.33
N ASN A 416 25.82 -31.18 0.04
CA ASN A 416 25.71 -30.52 1.33
C ASN A 416 24.38 -30.86 1.98
N ARG A 417 24.36 -32.03 2.62
CA ARG A 417 23.26 -32.42 3.50
C ARG A 417 22.95 -31.30 4.50
N ASP A 418 23.90 -30.51 4.97
CA ASP A 418 23.60 -29.39 5.88
C ASP A 418 23.00 -28.16 5.20
N PHE A 419 23.16 -27.98 3.88
CA PHE A 419 22.51 -26.90 3.13
C PHE A 419 21.02 -27.20 2.91
N VAL A 420 20.68 -28.46 2.64
CA VAL A 420 19.31 -28.94 2.49
C VAL A 420 18.68 -29.22 3.86
N LEU A 421 19.35 -29.96 4.74
CA LEU A 421 18.87 -30.29 6.09
C LEU A 421 19.05 -29.16 7.10
N CYS A 422 19.45 -27.94 6.70
CA CYS A 422 19.56 -26.83 7.65
C CYS A 422 18.17 -26.59 8.27
N PRO A 423 17.95 -26.85 9.58
CA PRO A 423 16.60 -26.96 10.16
C PRO A 423 15.86 -25.63 10.32
N ILE A 424 16.32 -24.56 9.67
CA ILE A 424 15.91 -23.20 9.99
C ILE A 424 15.07 -22.63 8.85
N SER A 425 13.76 -22.84 8.97
CA SER A 425 12.67 -22.02 8.41
C SER A 425 12.79 -21.58 6.94
N TYR A 426 13.30 -22.43 6.04
CA TYR A 426 13.14 -22.21 4.61
C TYR A 426 11.70 -22.59 4.23
N ALA A 427 10.79 -21.61 4.24
CA ALA A 427 9.45 -21.82 3.71
C ALA A 427 9.59 -22.01 2.20
N VAL A 428 9.39 -23.24 1.73
CA VAL A 428 9.25 -23.50 0.31
C VAL A 428 7.97 -22.76 -0.14
N PRO A 429 8.06 -21.89 -1.15
CA PRO A 429 6.95 -21.00 -1.46
C PRO A 429 5.70 -21.75 -1.92
N ASP A 430 4.55 -21.35 -1.39
CA ASP A 430 3.24 -22.00 -1.58
C ASP A 430 2.74 -22.02 -3.04
N ASP A 431 3.44 -21.34 -3.96
CA ASP A 431 3.10 -21.24 -5.38
C ASP A 431 3.85 -22.23 -6.29
N VAL A 432 4.60 -23.17 -5.72
CA VAL A 432 5.40 -24.14 -6.47
C VAL A 432 4.82 -25.55 -6.31
N THR A 433 4.63 -26.24 -7.42
CA THR A 433 4.31 -27.68 -7.44
C THR A 433 5.60 -28.48 -7.39
N LEU A 434 5.69 -29.45 -6.50
CA LEU A 434 6.87 -30.29 -6.36
C LEU A 434 6.74 -31.57 -7.20
N THR A 435 7.85 -32.02 -7.76
CA THR A 435 7.95 -33.41 -8.22
C THR A 435 8.21 -34.34 -7.04
N VAL A 436 7.93 -35.63 -7.22
CA VAL A 436 8.24 -36.69 -6.24
C VAL A 436 9.74 -36.69 -5.87
N ASP A 437 10.61 -36.54 -6.86
CA ASP A 437 12.07 -36.48 -6.65
C ASP A 437 12.48 -35.23 -5.88
N GLN A 438 11.90 -34.07 -6.20
CA GLN A 438 12.14 -32.83 -5.46
C GLN A 438 11.65 -32.94 -4.01
N ALA A 439 10.46 -33.50 -3.78
CA ALA A 439 9.91 -33.70 -2.44
C ALA A 439 10.79 -34.63 -1.60
N ASN A 440 11.30 -35.72 -2.19
CA ASN A 440 12.25 -36.61 -1.53
C ASN A 440 13.58 -35.91 -1.22
N LEU A 441 13.96 -34.92 -2.01
CA LEU A 441 15.18 -34.14 -1.79
C LEU A 441 15.03 -33.15 -0.63
N ILE A 442 13.85 -32.53 -0.46
CA ILE A 442 13.62 -31.41 0.47
C ILE A 442 12.59 -31.72 1.57
N TYR A 443 12.35 -33.00 1.87
CA TYR A 443 11.30 -33.44 2.80
C TYR A 443 11.41 -32.80 4.19
N CYS A 444 12.62 -32.62 4.71
CA CYS A 444 12.86 -31.97 6.00
C CYS A 444 12.37 -30.52 6.02
N GLN A 445 12.55 -29.79 4.92
CA GLN A 445 12.13 -28.40 4.79
C GLN A 445 10.62 -28.30 4.59
N ILE A 446 10.01 -29.20 3.82
CA ILE A 446 8.55 -29.26 3.68
C ILE A 446 7.90 -29.47 5.06
N PHE A 447 8.44 -30.42 5.84
CA PHE A 447 7.94 -30.68 7.19
C PHE A 447 8.16 -29.49 8.14
N SER A 448 9.36 -28.91 8.15
CA SER A 448 9.73 -27.83 9.08
C SER A 448 9.04 -26.50 8.77
N SER A 449 8.71 -26.25 7.49
CA SER A 449 8.07 -25.00 7.06
C SER A 449 6.58 -24.91 7.39
N GLN A 450 5.93 -26.03 7.75
CA GLN A 450 4.47 -26.13 7.88
C GLN A 450 3.71 -25.76 6.59
N SER A 451 4.40 -25.69 5.44
CA SER A 451 3.81 -25.41 4.12
C SER A 451 3.16 -26.67 3.55
N ALA A 452 2.11 -27.16 4.20
CA ALA A 452 1.33 -28.31 3.73
C ALA A 452 0.66 -28.09 2.36
N ILE A 453 0.69 -26.88 1.81
CA ILE A 453 0.22 -26.54 0.45
C ILE A 453 0.99 -27.29 -0.64
N LEU A 454 2.25 -27.65 -0.36
CA LEU A 454 3.15 -28.35 -1.27
C LEU A 454 2.86 -29.85 -1.37
N ILE A 455 2.04 -30.36 -0.46
CA ILE A 455 1.60 -31.74 -0.44
C ILE A 455 0.30 -31.76 -1.24
N ASP A 456 0.43 -31.87 -2.57
CA ASP A 456 -0.70 -31.82 -3.51
C ASP A 456 -1.13 -33.21 -4.03
N SER A 457 -0.32 -34.23 -3.75
CA SER A 457 -0.48 -35.58 -4.26
C SER A 457 -0.24 -36.65 -3.18
N PRO A 458 -0.90 -37.82 -3.28
CA PRO A 458 -0.66 -38.96 -2.39
C PRO A 458 0.82 -39.39 -2.35
N GLU A 459 1.50 -39.37 -3.48
CA GLU A 459 2.89 -39.82 -3.62
C GLU A 459 3.85 -38.94 -2.80
N ILE A 460 3.66 -37.62 -2.83
CA ILE A 460 4.44 -36.70 -1.99
C ILE A 460 4.13 -36.93 -0.51
N PHE A 461 2.84 -37.10 -0.17
CA PHE A 461 2.44 -37.36 1.21
C PHE A 461 3.10 -38.63 1.76
N ASP A 462 3.09 -39.73 1.00
CA ASP A 462 3.67 -41.00 1.40
C ASP A 462 5.19 -40.89 1.62
N ILE A 463 5.91 -40.19 0.72
CA ILE A 463 7.34 -39.92 0.89
C ILE A 463 7.63 -39.16 2.17
N LEU A 464 6.86 -38.12 2.46
CA LEU A 464 7.06 -37.34 3.68
C LEU A 464 6.78 -38.21 4.91
N GLN A 465 5.67 -38.94 4.88
CA GLN A 465 5.28 -39.83 5.97
C GLN A 465 6.37 -40.87 6.28
N ASP A 466 6.94 -41.49 5.25
CA ASP A 466 7.97 -42.53 5.39
C ASP A 466 9.29 -41.96 5.94
N ASN A 467 9.60 -40.69 5.65
CA ASN A 467 10.87 -40.06 6.04
C ASN A 467 10.85 -39.31 7.39
N ILE A 468 9.69 -38.82 7.86
CA ILE A 468 9.62 -37.97 9.06
C ILE A 468 9.63 -38.79 10.38
N GLY A 469 9.27 -40.07 10.35
CA GLY A 469 9.34 -40.94 11.53
C GLY A 469 8.39 -40.54 12.66
N LEU A 470 7.21 -40.00 12.34
CA LEU A 470 6.18 -39.64 13.33
C LEU A 470 5.57 -40.87 13.98
N ASP A 471 5.25 -40.79 15.27
CA ASP A 471 4.35 -41.77 15.90
C ASP A 471 2.91 -41.62 15.37
N GLN A 472 2.05 -42.60 15.65
CA GLN A 472 0.68 -42.61 15.10
C GLN A 472 -0.17 -41.41 15.56
N ASP A 473 -0.05 -41.00 16.84
CA ASP A 473 -0.82 -39.85 17.35
C ASP A 473 -0.35 -38.53 16.72
N GLN A 474 0.97 -38.37 16.53
CA GLN A 474 1.57 -37.23 15.82
C GLN A 474 1.19 -37.22 14.34
N LYS A 475 1.19 -38.39 13.68
CA LYS A 475 0.74 -38.56 12.30
C LYS A 475 -0.72 -38.14 12.15
N ASP A 476 -1.60 -38.63 13.01
CA ASP A 476 -3.02 -38.27 12.98
C ASP A 476 -3.22 -36.76 13.19
N MET A 477 -2.49 -36.16 14.15
CA MET A 477 -2.53 -34.72 14.39
C MET A 477 -2.00 -33.90 13.21
N TRP A 478 -0.94 -34.36 12.54
CA TRP A 478 -0.36 -33.69 11.38
C TRP A 478 -1.30 -33.74 10.16
N ILE A 479 -1.86 -34.93 9.88
CA ILE A 479 -2.84 -35.12 8.79
C ILE A 479 -4.06 -34.23 9.02
N VAL A 480 -4.68 -34.31 10.20
CA VAL A 480 -5.95 -33.62 10.48
C VAL A 480 -5.75 -32.12 10.69
N GLY A 481 -4.68 -31.75 11.40
CA GLY A 481 -4.44 -30.38 11.81
C GLY A 481 -3.85 -29.51 10.71
N GLN A 482 -3.14 -30.11 9.73
CA GLN A 482 -2.39 -29.35 8.73
C GLN A 482 -2.75 -29.77 7.29
N ILE A 483 -2.55 -31.03 6.94
CA ILE A 483 -2.60 -31.44 5.52
C ILE A 483 -4.02 -31.51 4.99
N PHE A 484 -4.92 -32.17 5.71
CA PHE A 484 -6.29 -32.41 5.25
C PHE A 484 -7.07 -31.12 4.99
N PRO A 485 -7.09 -30.11 5.90
CA PRO A 485 -7.76 -28.84 5.63
C PRO A 485 -7.21 -28.14 4.38
N ILE A 486 -5.89 -28.18 4.18
CA ILE A 486 -5.24 -27.55 3.02
C ILE A 486 -5.56 -28.30 1.73
N ALA A 487 -5.55 -29.63 1.75
CA ALA A 487 -5.94 -30.46 0.61
C ALA A 487 -7.39 -30.19 0.19
N VAL A 488 -8.29 -29.99 1.16
CA VAL A 488 -9.68 -29.58 0.88
C VAL A 488 -9.74 -28.16 0.32
N ASP A 489 -9.04 -27.21 0.94
CA ASP A 489 -9.03 -25.78 0.56
C ASP A 489 -8.53 -25.55 -0.88
N HIS A 490 -7.56 -26.38 -1.30
CA HIS A 490 -6.98 -26.36 -2.64
C HIS A 490 -7.65 -27.30 -3.65
N CYS A 491 -8.65 -28.08 -3.22
CA CYS A 491 -9.34 -29.09 -4.02
C CYS A 491 -8.42 -30.20 -4.57
N TYR A 492 -7.48 -30.69 -3.77
CA TYR A 492 -6.62 -31.83 -4.11
C TYR A 492 -7.36 -33.17 -3.93
N PHE A 493 -8.29 -33.48 -4.84
CA PHE A 493 -9.21 -34.62 -4.73
C PHE A 493 -8.52 -35.97 -4.48
N GLY A 494 -7.41 -36.23 -5.17
CA GLY A 494 -6.63 -37.47 -5.02
C GLY A 494 -6.09 -37.62 -3.60
N LEU A 495 -5.47 -36.55 -3.09
CA LEU A 495 -4.94 -36.51 -1.73
C LEU A 495 -6.03 -36.60 -0.66
N VAL A 496 -7.15 -35.87 -0.82
CA VAL A 496 -8.29 -35.95 0.13
C VAL A 496 -8.81 -37.40 0.23
N ARG A 497 -8.95 -38.10 -0.89
CA ARG A 497 -9.40 -39.51 -0.89
C ARG A 497 -8.39 -40.43 -0.21
N HIS A 498 -7.09 -40.19 -0.41
CA HIS A 498 -6.01 -40.93 0.25
C HIS A 498 -6.03 -40.72 1.77
N LEU A 499 -6.01 -39.47 2.21
CA LEU A 499 -6.05 -39.10 3.63
C LEU A 499 -7.32 -39.60 4.32
N ALA A 500 -8.46 -39.60 3.63
CA ALA A 500 -9.72 -40.12 4.18
C ALA A 500 -9.68 -41.62 4.48
N ARG A 501 -8.87 -42.40 3.75
CA ARG A 501 -8.66 -43.83 4.04
C ARG A 501 -7.75 -44.03 5.25
N GLU A 502 -6.71 -43.20 5.36
CA GLU A 502 -5.80 -43.22 6.51
C GLU A 502 -6.49 -42.82 7.82
N MET A 503 -7.46 -41.90 7.77
CA MET A 503 -8.16 -41.38 8.96
C MET A 503 -9.27 -42.28 9.53
N GLN A 504 -9.47 -43.51 9.05
CA GLN A 504 -10.62 -44.37 9.44
C GLN A 504 -10.64 -44.82 10.93
N THR A 505 -9.68 -44.38 11.74
CA THR A 505 -9.49 -44.78 13.15
C THR A 505 -10.21 -43.86 14.15
N THR A 506 -11.53 -44.06 14.32
CA THR A 506 -12.38 -43.82 15.52
C THR A 506 -12.51 -42.43 16.19
N ARG A 507 -11.64 -41.43 15.98
CA ARG A 507 -11.74 -40.14 16.68
C ARG A 507 -12.44 -39.06 15.84
N PRO A 508 -13.41 -38.30 16.41
CA PRO A 508 -14.00 -37.16 15.72
C PRO A 508 -12.98 -36.02 15.63
N TYR A 509 -12.58 -35.69 14.41
CA TYR A 509 -11.60 -34.65 14.12
C TYR A 509 -12.23 -33.26 13.99
N ARG A 510 -11.59 -32.24 14.58
CA ARG A 510 -12.00 -30.84 14.43
C ARG A 510 -11.24 -30.21 13.27
N TRP A 511 -11.96 -29.81 12.23
CA TRP A 511 -11.40 -29.10 11.08
C TRP A 511 -12.42 -28.15 10.45
N ASN A 512 -11.93 -27.24 9.61
CA ASN A 512 -12.73 -26.19 8.98
C ASN A 512 -12.87 -26.47 7.48
N PHE A 513 -14.11 -26.46 6.98
CA PHE A 513 -14.36 -26.45 5.55
C PHE A 513 -14.11 -25.04 5.02
N SER A 514 -13.00 -24.86 4.30
CA SER A 514 -12.67 -23.68 3.50
C SER A 514 -12.37 -24.13 2.08
N ILE A 515 -12.61 -23.24 1.12
CA ILE A 515 -12.16 -23.39 -0.26
C ILE A 515 -11.64 -22.04 -0.71
N ARG A 516 -10.48 -22.02 -1.36
CA ARG A 516 -9.86 -20.79 -1.85
C ARG A 516 -10.74 -20.07 -2.86
N LYS A 517 -10.65 -18.74 -2.86
CA LYS A 517 -11.48 -17.85 -3.70
C LYS A 517 -11.21 -17.99 -5.21
N ASP A 518 -10.07 -18.54 -5.59
CA ASP A 518 -9.67 -18.79 -6.98
C ASP A 518 -10.26 -20.09 -7.55
N LYS A 519 -10.85 -20.95 -6.71
CA LYS A 519 -11.51 -22.19 -7.14
C LYS A 519 -12.91 -21.91 -7.67
N SER A 520 -13.30 -22.69 -8.66
CA SER A 520 -14.63 -22.63 -9.27
C SER A 520 -15.69 -23.17 -8.32
N ILE A 521 -16.94 -22.73 -8.53
CA ILE A 521 -18.09 -23.26 -7.78
C ILE A 521 -18.24 -24.78 -8.01
N GLN A 522 -17.91 -25.28 -9.21
CA GLN A 522 -18.02 -26.70 -9.51
C GLN A 522 -17.03 -27.53 -8.67
N GLU A 523 -15.77 -27.08 -8.54
CA GLU A 523 -14.77 -27.76 -7.68
C GLU A 523 -15.24 -27.80 -6.22
N CYS A 524 -15.90 -26.74 -5.73
CA CYS A 524 -16.50 -26.73 -4.40
C CYS A 524 -17.61 -27.78 -4.23
N ILE A 525 -18.42 -27.98 -5.27
CA ILE A 525 -19.51 -28.97 -5.28
C ILE A 525 -18.91 -30.37 -5.29
N ASP A 526 -17.97 -30.63 -6.19
CA ASP A 526 -17.31 -31.92 -6.33
C ASP A 526 -16.56 -32.30 -5.05
N MET A 527 -15.94 -31.33 -4.38
CA MET A 527 -15.26 -31.56 -3.11
C MET A 527 -16.26 -31.88 -1.99
N SER A 528 -17.42 -31.22 -1.98
CA SER A 528 -18.50 -31.51 -1.03
C SER A 528 -19.08 -32.91 -1.25
N ILE A 529 -19.22 -33.34 -2.51
CA ILE A 529 -19.64 -34.70 -2.87
C ILE A 529 -18.60 -35.70 -2.35
N LEU A 530 -17.31 -35.49 -2.65
CA LEU A 530 -16.23 -36.36 -2.19
C LEU A 530 -16.21 -36.49 -0.66
N LEU A 531 -16.27 -35.37 0.07
CA LEU A 531 -16.27 -35.35 1.53
C LEU A 531 -17.47 -36.10 2.11
N ASN A 532 -18.64 -35.97 1.48
CA ASN A 532 -19.84 -36.70 1.85
C ASN A 532 -19.73 -38.21 1.56
N GLU A 533 -19.14 -38.60 0.42
CA GLU A 533 -18.90 -40.01 0.05
C GLU A 533 -17.94 -40.70 1.03
N VAL A 534 -16.89 -40.00 1.47
CA VAL A 534 -15.93 -40.53 2.45
C VAL A 534 -16.40 -40.39 3.90
N GLY A 535 -17.56 -39.78 4.14
CA GLY A 535 -18.15 -39.64 5.47
C GLY A 535 -17.42 -38.67 6.41
N ILE A 536 -16.69 -37.68 5.88
CA ILE A 536 -15.93 -36.70 6.67
C ILE A 536 -16.66 -35.36 6.69
N TYR A 537 -17.07 -34.94 7.88
CA TYR A 537 -17.83 -33.71 8.08
C TYR A 537 -17.01 -32.67 8.84
N ALA A 538 -17.05 -31.42 8.38
CA ALA A 538 -16.34 -30.32 9.02
C ALA A 538 -17.03 -29.84 10.30
N THR A 539 -16.22 -29.35 11.25
CA THR A 539 -16.72 -28.76 12.49
C THR A 539 -17.08 -27.29 12.37
N PHE A 540 -16.47 -26.60 11.41
CA PHE A 540 -16.77 -25.20 11.08
C PHE A 540 -16.77 -25.03 9.55
N ILE A 541 -17.54 -24.06 9.06
CA ILE A 541 -17.63 -23.73 7.64
C ILE A 541 -17.18 -22.27 7.47
N GLN A 542 -16.26 -22.01 6.55
CA GLN A 542 -15.79 -20.65 6.30
C GLN A 542 -16.86 -19.83 5.56
N ARG A 543 -17.07 -18.57 5.98
CA ARG A 543 -18.05 -17.65 5.39
C ARG A 543 -17.91 -17.48 3.88
N SER A 544 -16.69 -17.55 3.35
CA SER A 544 -16.37 -17.44 1.91
C SER A 544 -17.15 -18.43 1.05
N ILE A 545 -17.28 -19.68 1.49
CA ILE A 545 -18.01 -20.74 0.76
C ILE A 545 -19.49 -20.38 0.59
N ILE A 546 -20.08 -19.82 1.66
CA ILE A 546 -21.50 -19.50 1.68
C ILE A 546 -21.78 -18.18 0.94
N THR A 547 -20.88 -17.21 0.99
CA THR A 547 -21.05 -15.95 0.26
C THR A 547 -20.86 -16.09 -1.26
N ASN A 548 -20.02 -17.03 -1.71
CA ASN A 548 -19.68 -17.18 -3.14
C ASN A 548 -20.70 -18.01 -3.93
N THR A 549 -21.59 -18.72 -3.24
CA THR A 549 -22.59 -19.58 -3.87
C THR A 549 -23.86 -18.78 -4.14
N THR A 550 -24.03 -18.36 -5.40
CA THR A 550 -25.25 -17.70 -5.92
C THR A 550 -26.49 -18.59 -5.71
N HIS A 551 -26.31 -19.90 -5.85
CA HIS A 551 -27.18 -20.95 -5.34
C HIS A 551 -26.28 -22.08 -4.80
N PRO A 552 -26.35 -22.45 -3.51
CA PRO A 552 -25.75 -23.70 -3.07
C PRO A 552 -26.53 -24.80 -3.79
N THR A 553 -25.82 -25.61 -4.57
CA THR A 553 -26.43 -26.78 -5.19
C THR A 553 -26.87 -27.75 -4.09
N ILE A 554 -27.75 -28.69 -4.46
CA ILE A 554 -28.28 -29.70 -3.54
C ILE A 554 -27.14 -30.37 -2.75
N HIS A 555 -26.04 -30.74 -3.41
CA HIS A 555 -24.90 -31.40 -2.78
C HIS A 555 -24.15 -30.56 -1.75
N LEU A 556 -23.85 -29.28 -2.06
CA LEU A 556 -23.20 -28.41 -1.07
C LEU A 556 -24.13 -28.12 0.11
N THR A 557 -25.42 -27.93 -0.17
CA THR A 557 -26.43 -27.75 0.88
C THR A 557 -26.49 -28.98 1.80
N GLU A 558 -26.60 -30.17 1.22
CA GLU A 558 -26.61 -31.42 1.97
C GLU A 558 -25.35 -31.60 2.80
N TYR A 559 -24.18 -31.31 2.24
CA TYR A 559 -22.92 -31.38 2.96
C TYR A 559 -22.88 -30.41 4.15
N ILE A 560 -23.28 -29.15 3.94
CA ILE A 560 -23.36 -28.15 5.01
C ILE A 560 -24.32 -28.64 6.09
N LEU A 561 -25.53 -29.08 5.73
CA LEU A 561 -26.52 -29.55 6.70
C LEU A 561 -26.04 -30.77 7.49
N LYS A 562 -25.33 -31.71 6.84
CA LYS A 562 -24.70 -32.85 7.52
C LYS A 562 -23.56 -32.42 8.44
N CYS A 563 -22.76 -31.43 8.06
CA CYS A 563 -21.77 -30.84 8.96
C CYS A 563 -22.45 -30.29 10.22
N LEU A 564 -23.55 -29.55 10.06
CA LEU A 564 -24.29 -28.98 11.18
C LEU A 564 -24.97 -30.04 12.06
N SER A 565 -25.38 -31.18 11.49
CA SER A 565 -25.99 -32.27 12.27
C SER A 565 -24.97 -33.10 13.04
N HIS A 566 -23.74 -33.24 12.52
CA HIS A 566 -22.68 -34.03 13.15
C HIS A 566 -21.81 -33.21 14.10
N SER A 567 -21.73 -31.90 13.91
CA SER A 567 -20.89 -31.05 14.73
C SER A 567 -21.53 -30.86 16.11
N SER A 568 -20.80 -31.21 17.16
CA SER A 568 -21.13 -30.79 18.54
C SER A 568 -20.93 -29.28 18.75
N THR A 569 -20.51 -28.56 17.71
CA THR A 569 -20.34 -27.12 17.69
C THR A 569 -21.68 -26.42 17.94
N SER A 570 -21.68 -25.42 18.83
CA SER A 570 -22.88 -24.66 19.14
C SER A 570 -23.49 -24.08 17.87
N ILE A 571 -24.75 -24.41 17.64
CA ILE A 571 -25.61 -23.93 16.55
C ILE A 571 -25.51 -22.41 16.35
N SER A 572 -25.19 -21.68 17.42
CA SER A 572 -24.93 -20.24 17.42
C SER A 572 -23.82 -19.79 16.45
N TYR A 573 -22.83 -20.63 16.12
CA TYR A 573 -21.74 -20.26 15.20
C TYR A 573 -22.07 -20.54 13.74
N ALA A 574 -22.90 -21.55 13.49
CA ALA A 574 -23.27 -21.98 12.15
C ALA A 574 -24.41 -21.15 11.55
N LEU A 575 -25.43 -20.82 12.36
CA LEU A 575 -26.59 -20.09 11.85
C LEU A 575 -26.29 -18.70 11.27
N PRO A 576 -25.38 -17.88 11.83
CA PRO A 576 -24.95 -16.61 11.23
C PRO A 576 -24.51 -16.76 9.77
N LEU A 577 -23.93 -17.91 9.43
CA LEU A 577 -23.41 -18.16 8.10
C LEU A 577 -24.53 -18.38 7.08
N LEU A 578 -25.64 -19.04 7.47
CA LEU A 578 -26.77 -19.30 6.58
C LEU A 578 -27.38 -18.00 6.02
N PHE A 579 -27.29 -16.91 6.79
CA PHE A 579 -27.75 -15.59 6.39
C PHE A 579 -26.90 -14.91 5.31
N TYR A 580 -25.65 -15.34 5.14
CA TYR A 580 -24.78 -14.81 4.09
C TYR A 580 -25.01 -15.45 2.72
N SER A 581 -25.80 -16.52 2.65
CA SER A 581 -26.13 -17.18 1.39
C SER A 581 -26.80 -16.22 0.42
N GLN A 582 -26.52 -16.37 -0.87
CA GLN A 582 -27.22 -15.63 -1.92
C GLN A 582 -28.56 -16.26 -2.30
N SER A 583 -28.77 -17.52 -1.92
CA SER A 583 -29.93 -18.34 -2.31
C SER A 583 -31.16 -18.13 -1.44
N SER A 584 -31.58 -16.86 -1.29
CA SER A 584 -32.71 -16.47 -0.45
C SER A 584 -32.70 -17.14 0.94
N ASP A 585 -33.86 -17.51 1.44
CA ASP A 585 -34.16 -18.16 2.70
C ASP A 585 -34.06 -19.71 2.66
N TYR A 586 -33.67 -20.30 1.52
CA TYR A 586 -33.63 -21.75 1.31
C TYR A 586 -32.78 -22.52 2.34
N LEU A 587 -31.52 -22.12 2.56
CA LEU A 587 -30.65 -22.84 3.50
C LEU A 587 -31.18 -22.82 4.93
N ILE A 588 -31.78 -21.69 5.33
CA ILE A 588 -32.37 -21.53 6.66
C ILE A 588 -33.60 -22.43 6.77
N LYS A 589 -34.44 -22.45 5.72
CA LYS A 589 -35.61 -23.34 5.63
C LYS A 589 -35.21 -24.81 5.69
N SER A 590 -34.30 -25.27 4.83
CA SER A 590 -33.83 -26.66 4.82
C SER A 590 -33.21 -27.07 6.15
N TYR A 591 -32.49 -26.17 6.82
CA TYR A 591 -31.97 -26.42 8.16
C TYR A 591 -33.08 -26.58 9.20
N LEU A 592 -34.09 -25.71 9.18
CA LEU A 592 -35.22 -25.78 10.11
C LEU A 592 -36.13 -26.98 9.83
N ASP A 593 -36.25 -27.43 8.58
CA ASP A 593 -36.97 -28.65 8.21
C ASP A 593 -36.28 -29.91 8.75
N GLN A 594 -34.95 -29.96 8.67
CA GLN A 594 -34.17 -31.14 9.08
C GLN A 594 -33.89 -31.19 10.58
N THR A 595 -33.66 -30.04 11.21
CA THR A 595 -33.39 -29.96 12.65
C THR A 595 -34.67 -29.72 13.42
N LYS A 596 -34.78 -30.19 14.66
CA LYS A 596 -35.89 -29.83 15.57
C LYS A 596 -35.49 -28.79 16.63
N VAL A 597 -34.36 -28.11 16.41
CA VAL A 597 -33.76 -27.22 17.41
C VAL A 597 -34.45 -25.86 17.43
N LEU A 598 -34.54 -25.25 18.61
CA LEU A 598 -35.00 -23.88 18.82
C LEU A 598 -33.87 -22.90 18.44
N VAL A 599 -34.20 -21.95 17.58
CA VAL A 599 -33.29 -20.92 17.08
C VAL A 599 -33.49 -19.64 17.86
N ASP A 600 -32.43 -19.17 18.51
CA ASP A 600 -32.40 -17.86 19.18
C ASP A 600 -31.60 -16.87 18.34
N LEU A 601 -32.31 -15.95 17.68
CA LEU A 601 -31.73 -14.91 16.85
C LEU A 601 -30.85 -13.94 17.64
N ASP A 602 -31.04 -13.79 18.96
CA ASP A 602 -30.12 -13.02 19.80
C ASP A 602 -28.73 -13.62 19.88
N ASN A 603 -28.62 -14.95 19.78
CA ASN A 603 -27.33 -15.62 19.72
C ASN A 603 -26.68 -15.60 18.34
N ILE A 604 -27.41 -15.15 17.32
CA ILE A 604 -26.99 -15.19 15.92
C ILE A 604 -26.65 -13.80 15.42
N ILE A 605 -27.52 -12.82 15.69
CA ILE A 605 -27.31 -11.39 15.38
C ILE A 605 -26.47 -10.78 16.51
N MET A 606 -25.30 -11.37 16.74
CA MET A 606 -24.36 -10.95 17.78
C MET A 606 -23.41 -9.85 17.31
N SER A 607 -23.24 -9.68 15.98
CA SER A 607 -22.35 -8.67 15.40
C SER A 607 -23.11 -7.59 14.63
N GLN A 608 -22.66 -6.34 14.77
CA GLN A 608 -23.13 -5.20 13.98
C GLN A 608 -22.95 -5.46 12.48
N GLU A 609 -21.89 -6.18 12.09
CA GLU A 609 -21.62 -6.51 10.69
C GLU A 609 -22.72 -7.38 10.05
N LEU A 610 -23.19 -8.42 10.76
CA LEU A 610 -24.27 -9.26 10.26
C LEU A 610 -25.59 -8.48 10.23
N ALA A 611 -25.88 -7.68 11.25
CA ALA A 611 -27.05 -6.81 11.25
C ALA A 611 -27.03 -5.82 10.07
N ASP A 612 -25.88 -5.20 9.79
CA ASP A 612 -25.67 -4.31 8.64
C ASP A 612 -25.85 -5.06 7.33
N PHE A 613 -25.31 -6.27 7.21
CA PHE A 613 -25.46 -7.09 6.02
C PHE A 613 -26.93 -7.48 5.77
N LEU A 614 -27.63 -7.96 6.80
CA LEU A 614 -29.02 -8.37 6.73
C LEU A 614 -29.92 -7.23 6.28
N THR A 615 -29.78 -6.09 6.95
CA THR A 615 -30.61 -4.91 6.68
C THR A 615 -30.33 -4.29 5.31
N ARG A 616 -29.08 -4.31 4.83
CA ARG A 616 -28.69 -3.74 3.53
C ARG A 616 -28.96 -4.66 2.35
N TYR A 617 -28.77 -5.96 2.53
CA TYR A 617 -28.65 -6.90 1.41
C TYR A 617 -29.59 -8.11 1.48
N ARG A 618 -30.28 -8.36 2.62
CA ARG A 618 -31.14 -9.54 2.84
C ARG A 618 -32.44 -9.20 3.57
N GLN A 619 -33.09 -8.12 3.18
CA GLN A 619 -34.38 -7.71 3.75
C GLN A 619 -35.45 -8.80 3.56
N ASP A 620 -35.47 -9.47 2.41
CA ASP A 620 -36.45 -10.52 2.11
C ASP A 620 -36.32 -11.73 3.04
N THR A 621 -35.08 -12.16 3.33
CA THR A 621 -34.82 -13.24 4.30
C THR A 621 -35.27 -12.85 5.70
N LEU A 622 -35.01 -11.60 6.11
CA LEU A 622 -35.45 -11.09 7.41
C LEU A 622 -36.99 -11.03 7.50
N ILE A 623 -37.67 -10.59 6.44
CA ILE A 623 -39.14 -10.59 6.36
C ILE A 623 -39.68 -12.02 6.40
N SER A 624 -39.08 -12.96 5.67
CA SER A 624 -39.49 -14.38 5.67
C SER A 624 -39.44 -14.98 7.08
N ILE A 625 -38.38 -14.66 7.84
CA ILE A 625 -38.17 -15.15 9.21
C ILE A 625 -39.09 -14.48 10.24
N LEU A 626 -39.36 -13.18 10.10
CA LEU A 626 -40.15 -12.45 11.10
C LEU A 626 -41.67 -12.53 10.86
N SER A 627 -42.09 -12.63 9.61
CA SER A 627 -43.52 -12.56 9.26
C SER A 627 -43.92 -13.32 7.99
N GLY A 628 -42.99 -13.98 7.30
CA GLY A 628 -43.24 -14.64 6.01
C GLY A 628 -43.27 -16.17 6.10
N GLU A 629 -42.79 -16.83 5.05
CA GLU A 629 -42.93 -18.28 4.89
C GLU A 629 -42.21 -19.06 6.00
N ILE A 630 -40.96 -18.71 6.32
CA ILE A 630 -40.21 -19.35 7.42
C ILE A 630 -40.94 -19.18 8.75
N TYR A 631 -41.47 -17.99 9.03
CA TYR A 631 -42.23 -17.75 10.25
C TYR A 631 -43.51 -18.60 10.30
N SER A 632 -44.21 -18.76 9.18
CA SER A 632 -45.44 -19.57 9.12
C SER A 632 -45.17 -21.05 9.40
N LEU A 633 -44.05 -21.59 8.92
CA LEU A 633 -43.67 -23.00 9.08
C LEU A 633 -42.97 -23.27 10.41
N HIS A 634 -42.14 -22.34 10.87
CA HIS A 634 -41.19 -22.56 11.97
C HIS A 634 -41.18 -21.47 13.04
N GLY A 635 -42.09 -20.49 13.00
CA GLY A 635 -42.08 -19.34 13.91
C GLY A 635 -42.12 -19.71 15.40
N HIS A 636 -42.78 -20.82 15.74
CA HIS A 636 -42.80 -21.37 17.10
C HIS A 636 -41.42 -21.83 17.61
N ARG A 637 -40.42 -21.94 16.72
CA ARG A 637 -39.04 -22.35 17.01
C ARG A 637 -38.05 -21.21 16.87
N ILE A 638 -38.49 -20.01 16.49
CA ILE A 638 -37.61 -18.85 16.29
C ILE A 638 -37.93 -17.84 17.38
N SER A 639 -36.95 -17.54 18.21
CA SER A 639 -37.02 -16.47 19.21
C SER A 639 -36.11 -15.31 18.78
N ILE A 640 -36.58 -14.08 18.99
CA ILE A 640 -35.78 -12.87 18.80
C ILE A 640 -36.01 -11.99 20.02
N GLY A 641 -34.93 -11.62 20.70
CA GLY A 641 -34.98 -10.72 21.83
C GLY A 641 -34.67 -9.28 21.41
N TRP A 642 -34.74 -8.39 22.40
CA TRP A 642 -34.61 -6.95 22.17
C TRP A 642 -33.21 -6.54 21.70
N LYS A 643 -32.17 -7.34 22.00
CA LYS A 643 -30.78 -7.03 21.64
C LYS A 643 -30.58 -7.09 20.12
N SER A 644 -31.09 -8.12 19.45
CA SER A 644 -31.03 -8.22 17.98
C SER A 644 -31.85 -7.15 17.29
N ILE A 645 -33.06 -6.90 17.80
CA ILE A 645 -33.96 -5.85 17.28
C ILE A 645 -33.24 -4.51 17.32
N LYS A 646 -32.57 -4.18 18.44
CA LYS A 646 -31.78 -2.94 18.59
C LYS A 646 -30.63 -2.86 17.58
N LEU A 647 -29.89 -3.94 17.33
CA LEU A 647 -28.80 -3.97 16.35
C LEU A 647 -29.30 -3.78 14.91
N LEU A 648 -30.37 -4.48 14.53
CA LEU A 648 -31.02 -4.31 13.23
C LEU A 648 -31.53 -2.88 13.03
N LEU A 649 -32.15 -2.28 14.05
CA LEU A 649 -32.60 -0.89 14.01
C LEU A 649 -31.42 0.09 13.85
N LYS A 650 -30.29 -0.15 14.52
CA LYS A 650 -29.06 0.66 14.36
C LYS A 650 -28.49 0.55 12.94
N SER A 651 -28.51 -0.63 12.35
CA SER A 651 -28.08 -0.87 10.97
C SER A 651 -29.00 -0.21 9.94
N ILE A 652 -30.32 -0.29 10.15
CA ILE A 652 -31.33 0.42 9.37
C ILE A 652 -31.12 1.92 9.49
N TYR A 653 -30.83 2.43 10.69
CA TYR A 653 -30.55 3.84 10.95
C TYR A 653 -29.33 4.36 10.16
N TYR A 654 -28.23 3.60 10.05
CA TYR A 654 -27.11 3.94 9.16
C TYR A 654 -27.46 3.96 7.67
N MET A 655 -28.43 3.15 7.22
CA MET A 655 -28.97 3.22 5.85
C MET A 655 -29.96 4.38 5.66
N TYR A 656 -30.70 4.74 6.71
CA TYR A 656 -31.80 5.71 6.70
C TYR A 656 -31.46 7.09 7.25
N LEU A 657 -30.19 7.41 7.52
CA LEU A 657 -29.70 8.76 7.84
C LEU A 657 -29.87 9.81 6.71
N ASN A 658 -30.87 9.62 5.84
CA ASN A 658 -31.55 10.67 5.11
C ASN A 658 -32.88 11.14 5.74
N GLN A 659 -33.48 10.44 6.71
CA GLN A 659 -34.78 10.83 7.28
C GLN A 659 -35.00 10.22 8.69
N ASP A 660 -34.56 10.88 9.78
CA ASP A 660 -35.45 11.30 10.89
C ASP A 660 -34.69 12.11 11.96
N ARG A 661 -35.40 13.02 12.64
CA ARG A 661 -34.88 14.17 13.42
C ARG A 661 -34.78 13.95 14.94
N ASN A 662 -35.08 12.76 15.46
CA ASN A 662 -35.53 12.66 16.86
C ASN A 662 -34.64 11.88 17.83
N ASN A 663 -33.38 11.54 17.50
CA ASN A 663 -32.44 11.04 18.53
C ASN A 663 -31.00 11.53 18.28
N PRO A 664 -30.36 12.23 19.25
CA PRO A 664 -29.02 12.77 19.07
C PRO A 664 -27.95 11.68 19.09
N THR A 665 -27.24 11.55 17.96
CA THR A 665 -26.00 10.79 17.81
C THR A 665 -24.91 11.30 18.77
N PRO A 666 -24.00 10.46 19.30
CA PRO A 666 -22.86 10.92 20.09
C PRO A 666 -22.00 11.90 19.26
N ILE A 667 -21.84 13.12 19.76
CA ILE A 667 -21.31 14.23 18.96
C ILE A 667 -19.85 14.04 18.51
N HIS A 668 -19.07 13.18 19.19
CA HIS A 668 -17.71 12.85 18.78
C HIS A 668 -17.66 12.15 17.40
N GLU A 669 -18.66 11.34 17.04
CA GLU A 669 -18.74 10.69 15.72
C GLU A 669 -19.05 11.72 14.63
N ILE A 670 -19.84 12.75 14.94
CA ILE A 670 -20.19 13.85 14.04
C ILE A 670 -18.96 14.71 13.74
N VAL A 671 -18.17 15.03 14.77
CA VAL A 671 -16.92 15.79 14.64
C VAL A 671 -15.92 15.02 13.77
N SER A 672 -15.81 13.70 13.94
CA SER A 672 -15.00 12.84 13.07
C SER A 672 -15.50 12.85 11.62
N LEU A 673 -16.81 12.71 11.41
CA LEU A 673 -17.42 12.70 10.07
C LEU A 673 -17.25 14.03 9.32
N VAL A 674 -17.42 15.17 9.98
CA VAL A 674 -17.17 16.49 9.37
C VAL A 674 -15.71 16.64 8.99
N SER A 675 -14.80 16.11 9.81
CA SER A 675 -13.37 16.20 9.53
C SER A 675 -12.88 15.29 8.41
N GLU A 676 -13.50 14.12 8.26
CA GLU A 676 -13.11 13.10 7.29
C GLU A 676 -13.76 13.31 5.93
N PHE A 677 -15.03 13.77 5.91
CA PHE A 677 -15.87 13.86 4.71
C PHE A 677 -16.36 15.27 4.36
N GLY A 678 -16.00 16.30 5.13
CA GLY A 678 -16.49 17.68 4.99
C GLY A 678 -16.00 18.47 3.76
N HIS A 679 -15.66 17.82 2.65
CA HIS A 679 -15.23 18.50 1.43
C HIS A 679 -16.30 19.43 0.82
N HIS A 680 -17.56 19.27 1.22
CA HIS A 680 -18.66 20.11 0.78
C HIS A 680 -19.12 21.00 1.93
N SER A 681 -19.07 22.32 1.75
CA SER A 681 -19.66 23.31 2.66
C SER A 681 -21.11 22.97 3.00
N ASP A 682 -21.86 22.45 2.01
CA ASP A 682 -23.25 22.05 2.16
C ASP A 682 -23.44 20.90 3.15
N PHE A 683 -22.47 19.98 3.24
CA PHE A 683 -22.50 18.89 4.22
C PHE A 683 -22.31 19.44 5.64
N ILE A 684 -21.34 20.33 5.82
CA ILE A 684 -21.08 20.97 7.12
C ILE A 684 -22.27 21.84 7.53
N GLN A 685 -22.81 22.61 6.59
CA GLN A 685 -24.03 23.38 6.79
C GLN A 685 -25.18 22.50 7.26
N ARG A 686 -25.38 21.36 6.59
CA ARG A 686 -26.46 20.41 6.94
C ARG A 686 -26.23 19.78 8.31
N ILE A 687 -25.00 19.40 8.65
CA ILE A 687 -24.66 18.87 9.98
C ILE A 687 -24.91 19.92 11.07
N ILE A 688 -24.40 21.15 10.92
CA ILE A 688 -24.61 22.22 11.91
C ILE A 688 -26.09 22.56 12.04
N THR A 689 -26.83 22.56 10.94
CA THR A 689 -28.28 22.82 10.94
C THR A 689 -29.08 21.69 11.60
N LEU A 690 -28.65 20.44 11.45
CA LEU A 690 -29.30 19.27 12.05
C LEU A 690 -29.00 19.16 13.54
N TYR A 691 -27.78 19.50 13.96
CA TYR A 691 -27.33 19.43 15.33
C TYR A 691 -27.24 20.85 15.91
N THR A 692 -28.40 21.40 16.27
CA THR A 692 -28.54 22.75 16.86
C THR A 692 -27.86 22.91 18.22
N THR A 693 -27.19 21.87 18.74
CA THR A 693 -26.56 21.80 20.06
C THR A 693 -25.05 21.62 20.01
N ILE A 694 -24.38 21.94 18.88
CA ILE A 694 -22.91 21.88 18.83
C ILE A 694 -22.36 22.89 19.85
N ASP A 695 -21.72 22.37 20.88
CA ASP A 695 -21.13 23.17 21.94
C ASP A 695 -19.77 23.77 21.51
N ARG A 696 -19.26 24.63 22.38
CA ARG A 696 -18.01 25.35 22.15
C ARG A 696 -16.81 24.41 21.91
N ASN A 697 -16.66 23.37 22.73
CA ASN A 697 -15.52 22.46 22.67
C ASN A 697 -15.56 21.62 21.40
N GLN A 698 -16.75 21.16 21.00
CA GLN A 698 -16.96 20.39 19.78
C GLN A 698 -16.63 21.20 18.53
N PHE A 699 -17.07 22.45 18.50
CA PHE A 699 -16.72 23.37 17.42
C PHE A 699 -15.21 23.63 17.35
N THR A 700 -14.54 23.82 18.51
CA THR A 700 -13.07 23.94 18.56
C THR A 700 -12.40 22.68 18.02
N GLN A 701 -12.93 21.48 18.33
CA GLN A 701 -12.40 20.23 17.77
C GLN A 701 -12.59 20.17 16.25
N MET A 702 -13.73 20.61 15.71
CA MET A 702 -13.94 20.68 14.25
C MET A 702 -12.91 21.60 13.57
N GLN A 703 -12.66 22.78 14.14
CA GLN A 703 -11.63 23.71 13.66
C GLN A 703 -10.23 23.11 13.78
N ARG A 704 -9.92 22.48 14.92
CA ARG A 704 -8.64 21.81 15.17
C ARG A 704 -8.37 20.72 14.13
N ILE A 705 -9.36 19.89 13.81
CA ILE A 705 -9.16 18.82 12.84
C ILE A 705 -9.10 19.39 11.41
N ALA A 706 -9.87 20.44 11.10
CA ALA A 706 -9.74 21.15 9.82
C ALA A 706 -8.32 21.71 9.65
N CYS A 707 -7.76 22.32 10.70
CA CYS A 707 -6.37 22.77 10.76
C CYS A 707 -5.37 21.61 10.61
N SER A 708 -5.56 20.49 11.33
CA SER A 708 -4.64 19.35 11.25
C SER A 708 -4.65 18.67 9.88
N ASN A 709 -5.77 18.74 9.17
CA ASN A 709 -5.95 18.18 7.83
C ASN A 709 -5.57 19.15 6.71
N GLY A 710 -5.22 20.40 7.03
CA GLY A 710 -4.87 21.42 6.03
C GLY A 710 -6.06 21.89 5.19
N ASN A 711 -7.29 21.67 5.66
CA ASN A 711 -8.49 21.96 4.88
C ASN A 711 -8.95 23.41 5.09
N LYS A 712 -8.30 24.32 4.34
CA LYS A 712 -8.60 25.76 4.35
C LYS A 712 -10.08 26.04 4.11
N ASN A 713 -10.75 25.37 3.17
CA ASN A 713 -12.15 25.64 2.83
C ASN A 713 -13.11 25.30 3.98
N ILE A 714 -12.91 24.17 4.66
CA ILE A 714 -13.67 23.84 5.86
C ILE A 714 -13.42 24.89 6.94
N LEU A 715 -12.18 25.27 7.15
CA LEU A 715 -11.83 26.25 8.18
C LEU A 715 -12.45 27.62 7.88
N VAL A 716 -12.40 28.06 6.62
CA VAL A 716 -13.08 29.27 6.12
C VAL A 716 -14.57 29.18 6.41
N TYR A 717 -15.22 28.08 6.03
CA TYR A 717 -16.64 27.89 6.29
C TYR A 717 -16.96 27.93 7.79
N LEU A 718 -16.22 27.21 8.62
CA LEU A 718 -16.41 27.18 10.07
C LEU A 718 -16.26 28.59 10.66
N ILE A 719 -15.30 29.39 10.20
CA ILE A 719 -15.05 30.73 10.74
C ILE A 719 -16.03 31.79 10.21
N GLU A 720 -16.29 31.78 8.91
CA GLU A 720 -17.02 32.86 8.23
C GLU A 720 -18.53 32.61 8.14
N GLN A 721 -18.99 31.36 8.24
CA GLN A 721 -20.39 30.97 7.98
C GLN A 721 -21.09 30.36 9.21
N THR A 722 -20.52 30.51 10.41
CA THR A 722 -21.16 30.10 11.67
C THR A 722 -21.27 31.30 12.63
N GLU A 723 -21.59 31.12 13.92
CA GLU A 723 -22.78 31.60 14.66
C GLU A 723 -22.77 31.16 16.13
N PHE A 724 -21.76 31.40 16.96
CA PHE A 724 -21.85 30.97 18.36
C PHE A 724 -22.77 31.91 19.16
N ASN A 725 -24.01 31.49 19.37
CA ASN A 725 -24.99 32.29 20.06
C ASN A 725 -24.68 32.30 21.57
N VAL A 726 -24.26 33.47 22.07
CA VAL A 726 -23.87 33.68 23.48
C VAL A 726 -24.99 33.34 24.46
N ASN A 727 -26.24 33.56 24.06
CA ASN A 727 -27.41 33.33 24.93
C ASN A 727 -27.76 31.85 25.02
N THR A 728 -27.52 31.06 23.97
CA THR A 728 -27.86 29.63 23.95
C THR A 728 -26.66 28.72 24.22
N GLY A 729 -25.42 29.23 24.07
CA GLY A 729 -24.21 28.42 24.15
C GLY A 729 -24.05 27.42 23.01
N PHE A 730 -24.72 27.64 21.88
CA PHE A 730 -24.75 26.72 20.74
C PHE A 730 -24.45 27.41 19.42
N LEU A 731 -23.89 26.64 18.49
CA LEU A 731 -23.55 27.09 17.14
C LEU A 731 -24.81 27.18 16.23
N GLN A 732 -24.90 28.27 15.46
CA GLN A 732 -25.88 28.52 14.42
C GLN A 732 -25.17 28.79 13.08
N VAL A 733 -25.87 28.63 11.95
CA VAL A 733 -25.35 29.01 10.63
C VAL A 733 -25.83 30.43 10.32
N THR A 734 -24.90 31.34 10.02
CA THR A 734 -25.24 32.71 9.61
C THR A 734 -25.80 32.71 8.19
N ARG A 735 -27.07 33.07 8.04
CA ARG A 735 -27.71 33.18 6.71
C ARG A 735 -27.45 34.51 6.01
N THR A 736 -26.87 35.48 6.71
CA THR A 736 -26.65 36.82 6.19
C THR A 736 -25.28 36.93 5.54
N SER A 737 -25.24 37.39 4.28
CA SER A 737 -24.01 37.68 3.51
C SER A 737 -23.13 38.79 4.09
N LYS A 738 -23.57 39.46 5.17
CA LYS A 738 -22.71 40.36 5.94
C LYS A 738 -21.78 39.49 6.77
N GLN A 739 -20.48 39.50 6.44
CA GLN A 739 -19.38 38.87 7.17
C GLN A 739 -19.45 39.23 8.67
N GLN A 740 -20.23 38.49 9.44
CA GLN A 740 -20.16 38.49 10.89
C GLN A 740 -19.36 37.23 11.26
N SER A 741 -18.08 37.45 11.52
CA SER A 741 -17.13 36.39 11.81
C SER A 741 -17.42 35.78 13.17
N ASN A 742 -17.74 34.49 13.21
CA ASN A 742 -17.76 33.77 14.47
C ASN A 742 -16.43 33.15 14.72
N TYR A 743 -15.66 33.87 15.52
CA TYR A 743 -14.53 33.25 16.17
C TYR A 743 -14.73 33.36 17.68
N GLN A 744 -14.37 32.28 18.38
CA GLN A 744 -13.92 32.26 19.77
C GLN A 744 -12.75 33.24 20.09
N LEU A 745 -12.39 34.14 19.16
CA LEU A 745 -11.37 35.20 19.21
C LEU A 745 -12.04 36.58 19.26
N HIS A 746 -13.36 36.67 19.05
CA HIS A 746 -14.10 37.84 19.47
C HIS A 746 -14.10 37.84 20.99
N GLN A 747 -13.16 38.60 21.57
CA GLN A 747 -13.26 39.01 22.96
C GLN A 747 -14.61 39.72 23.10
N SER A 748 -15.56 39.07 23.77
CA SER A 748 -16.52 39.83 24.53
C SER A 748 -15.69 40.71 25.47
N PRO A 749 -15.89 42.03 25.51
CA PRO A 749 -15.11 42.92 26.38
C PRO A 749 -15.17 42.55 27.87
N ASN A 750 -16.02 41.59 28.24
CA ASN A 750 -16.23 41.12 29.61
C ASN A 750 -15.76 39.68 29.90
N GLN A 751 -15.14 38.95 28.94
CA GLN A 751 -14.61 37.59 29.20
C GLN A 751 -13.12 37.63 29.56
N LEU A 752 -12.78 37.21 30.78
CA LEU A 752 -11.41 37.03 31.28
C LEU A 752 -10.59 36.09 30.37
N THR A 753 -9.32 36.46 30.18
CA THR A 753 -8.55 36.36 28.92
C THR A 753 -7.72 35.09 28.70
N ALA A 754 -7.53 34.20 29.68
CA ALA A 754 -6.52 33.13 29.58
C ALA A 754 -6.98 31.87 28.79
N ASP A 755 -8.21 31.40 28.96
CA ASP A 755 -8.64 30.11 28.41
C ASP A 755 -8.95 30.18 26.89
N ASN A 756 -9.45 31.32 26.42
CA ASN A 756 -9.79 31.53 25.00
C ASN A 756 -8.53 31.64 24.11
N GLU A 757 -7.50 32.34 24.59
CA GLU A 757 -6.22 32.45 23.90
C GLU A 757 -5.59 31.06 23.72
N THR A 758 -5.62 30.23 24.78
CA THR A 758 -5.08 28.86 24.77
C THR A 758 -5.78 27.96 23.75
N GLN A 759 -7.11 28.04 23.60
CA GLN A 759 -7.86 27.22 22.64
C GLN A 759 -7.62 27.60 21.17
N SER A 760 -7.51 28.90 20.87
CA SER A 760 -7.20 29.38 19.51
C SER A 760 -5.77 29.01 19.09
N LEU A 761 -4.82 29.14 20.03
CA LEU A 761 -3.44 28.69 19.87
C LEU A 761 -3.36 27.18 19.62
N ASN A 762 -4.19 26.38 20.29
CA ASN A 762 -4.23 24.93 20.09
C ASN A 762 -4.64 24.57 18.65
N SER A 763 -5.67 25.18 18.07
CA SER A 763 -6.07 24.88 16.68
C SER A 763 -5.01 25.31 15.67
N PHE A 764 -4.39 26.47 15.89
CA PHE A 764 -3.33 26.98 15.02
C PHE A 764 -2.04 26.15 15.13
N HIS A 765 -1.71 25.70 16.34
CA HIS A 765 -0.60 24.79 16.62
C HIS A 765 -0.65 23.55 15.71
N PHE A 766 -1.82 22.95 15.46
CA PHE A 766 -1.88 21.78 14.55
C PHE A 766 -1.58 22.11 13.10
N ALA A 767 -1.99 23.28 12.60
CA ALA A 767 -1.64 23.71 11.25
C ALA A 767 -0.13 23.96 11.12
N VAL A 768 0.48 24.60 12.12
CA VAL A 768 1.92 24.86 12.20
C VAL A 768 2.71 23.56 12.32
N PHE A 769 2.34 22.69 13.26
CA PHE A 769 2.97 21.40 13.50
C PHE A 769 2.93 20.50 12.25
N ARG A 770 1.84 20.56 11.46
CA ARG A 770 1.66 19.77 10.24
C ARG A 770 2.11 20.48 8.95
N HIS A 771 2.71 21.67 9.04
CA HIS A 771 3.20 22.43 7.88
C HIS A 771 2.09 22.81 6.86
N HIS A 772 0.88 23.15 7.33
CA HIS A 772 -0.23 23.57 6.46
C HIS A 772 -0.18 25.08 6.18
N LEU A 773 0.81 25.51 5.39
CA LEU A 773 1.11 26.94 5.16
C LEU A 773 -0.08 27.74 4.61
N ASN A 774 -0.92 27.13 3.76
CA ASN A 774 -2.14 27.76 3.24
C ASN A 774 -3.19 28.08 4.32
N VAL A 775 -3.32 27.20 5.32
CA VAL A 775 -4.16 27.43 6.50
C VAL A 775 -3.53 28.51 7.37
N ILE A 776 -2.21 28.49 7.54
CA ILE A 776 -1.46 29.51 8.30
C ILE A 776 -1.66 30.90 7.69
N GLN A 777 -1.45 31.04 6.37
CA GLN A 777 -1.67 32.28 5.62
C GLN A 777 -3.10 32.79 5.81
N TYR A 778 -4.09 31.91 5.67
CA TYR A 778 -5.49 32.30 5.82
C TYR A 778 -5.80 32.83 7.23
N ILE A 779 -5.34 32.11 8.28
CA ILE A 779 -5.56 32.57 9.66
C ILE A 779 -4.82 33.91 9.90
N TYR A 780 -3.64 34.10 9.32
CA TYR A 780 -2.92 35.37 9.40
C TYR A 780 -3.66 36.52 8.67
N ASP A 781 -4.00 36.34 7.39
CA ASP A 781 -4.63 37.34 6.53
C ASP A 781 -5.99 37.79 7.03
N SER A 782 -6.70 36.88 7.68
CA SER A 782 -7.97 37.16 8.32
C SER A 782 -7.84 38.18 9.47
N LYS A 783 -6.61 38.51 9.88
CA LYS A 783 -6.25 39.41 11.00
C LYS A 783 -6.82 38.96 12.36
N TYR A 784 -7.45 37.79 12.44
CA TYR A 784 -8.16 37.35 13.65
C TYR A 784 -7.21 37.06 14.82
N LEU A 785 -6.04 36.45 14.59
CA LEU A 785 -5.03 36.20 15.63
C LEU A 785 -4.35 37.47 16.14
N ILE A 786 -4.19 38.48 15.27
CA ILE A 786 -3.34 39.64 15.52
C ILE A 786 -4.14 40.80 16.12
N LYS A 787 -5.39 40.99 15.69
CA LYS A 787 -6.21 42.14 16.10
C LYS A 787 -6.64 42.09 17.58
N HIS A 788 -6.63 40.91 18.19
CA HIS A 788 -7.19 40.68 19.52
C HIS A 788 -6.19 40.13 20.56
N SER A 789 -4.96 39.84 20.17
CA SER A 789 -3.94 39.35 21.11
C SER A 789 -3.17 40.51 21.74
N THR A 790 -3.11 40.51 23.08
CA THR A 790 -2.32 41.52 23.82
C THR A 790 -0.83 41.22 23.82
N ASN A 791 -0.42 40.00 23.42
CA ASN A 791 0.96 39.54 23.48
C ASN A 791 1.37 38.74 22.23
N ILE A 792 1.51 39.45 21.10
CA ILE A 792 1.95 38.87 19.83
C ILE A 792 3.31 38.15 19.93
N VAL A 793 4.19 38.60 20.83
CA VAL A 793 5.51 38.01 21.07
C VAL A 793 5.37 36.59 21.63
N THR A 794 4.48 36.39 22.59
CA THR A 794 4.20 35.05 23.17
C THR A 794 3.56 34.13 22.15
N ILE A 795 2.61 34.62 21.33
CA ILE A 795 1.99 33.83 20.26
C ILE A 795 3.05 33.41 19.24
N LYS A 796 3.87 34.35 18.75
CA LYS A 796 4.96 34.07 17.82
C LYS A 796 5.91 33.02 18.40
N LYS A 797 6.34 33.18 19.65
CA LYS A 797 7.21 32.20 20.33
C LYS A 797 6.57 30.82 20.38
N HIS A 798 5.32 30.72 20.84
CA HIS A 798 4.61 29.43 20.93
C HIS A 798 4.51 28.74 19.57
N LEU A 799 4.21 29.48 18.51
CA LEU A 799 4.12 28.92 17.15
C LEU A 799 5.49 28.50 16.62
N LEU A 800 6.54 29.29 16.83
CA LEU A 800 7.90 28.92 16.46
C LEU A 800 8.37 27.66 17.20
N ASP A 801 8.03 27.53 18.49
CA ASP A 801 8.31 26.34 19.31
C ASP A 801 7.54 25.10 18.81
N SER A 802 6.41 25.30 18.12
CA SER A 802 5.56 24.23 17.56
C SER A 802 5.97 23.78 16.15
N CYS A 803 6.88 24.52 15.50
CA CYS A 803 7.29 24.24 14.13
C CYS A 803 8.21 23.01 14.04
N MET A 804 7.83 22.03 13.23
CA MET A 804 8.65 20.84 12.94
C MET A 804 9.65 21.06 11.80
N THR A 805 9.48 22.09 10.97
CA THR A 805 10.30 22.36 9.79
C THR A 805 10.87 23.78 9.82
N GLU A 806 12.04 23.96 9.19
CA GLU A 806 12.70 25.26 9.15
C GLU A 806 11.95 26.24 8.24
N THR A 807 11.36 25.72 7.14
CA THR A 807 10.52 26.53 6.24
C THR A 807 9.30 27.10 6.98
N THR A 808 8.62 26.34 7.84
CA THR A 808 7.51 26.89 8.64
C THR A 808 8.00 27.96 9.61
N LYS A 809 9.16 27.77 10.26
CA LYS A 809 9.71 28.78 11.18
C LYS A 809 10.00 30.09 10.47
N ASN A 810 10.67 30.03 9.32
CA ASN A 810 10.97 31.20 8.50
C ASN A 810 9.69 31.89 8.02
N TYR A 811 8.67 31.10 7.67
CA TYR A 811 7.38 31.64 7.26
C TYR A 811 6.67 32.39 8.37
N ILE A 812 6.57 31.78 9.55
CA ILE A 812 5.99 32.43 10.74
C ILE A 812 6.82 33.63 11.18
N ASN A 813 8.12 33.66 10.91
CA ASN A 813 8.95 34.83 11.18
C ASN A 813 8.69 36.00 10.22
N ASN A 814 8.37 35.68 8.96
CA ASN A 814 8.08 36.66 7.90
C ASN A 814 6.68 37.26 8.00
N LEU A 815 5.69 36.45 8.40
CA LEU A 815 4.34 36.90 8.79
C LEU A 815 4.43 37.77 10.05
#